data_AF-A0A444ZU81-F1
#
_entry.id   AF-A0A444ZU81-F1
#
_cell.length_a   1.000
_cell.length_b   1.000
_cell.length_c   1.000
_cell.angle_alpha   90.00
_cell.angle_beta   90.00
_cell.angle_gamma   90.00
#
_symmetry.space_group_name_H-M   'P 1'
#
loop_
_entity.id
_entity.type
_entity.pdbx_description
1 polymer ?
#
loop_
_entity_poly.entity_id
_entity_poly.type
_entity_poly.pdbx_seq_one_letter_code
_entity_poly.pdbx_strand_id
1 'polypeptide(L)'
;MGRRRCSTFLVLLLTLQVVKALTEEVPLSTNSRWIVNQQGKRVKLACVNWVSHLEPVVAEGLSKKPVDVISKGIKSMGFNCVRLTWPILLVTNDSLASLTVRQSFQSLGLTDSVAGIQANNPSIIDLNLIQAFQAVVKSLGDNDVMVILDNHITEPGWCCNNNDGNGFFGDKYFNPDLWIQGLTKMATIFNGVTNVVGMSLRNELRGPRQNVNDWYMVKGAESVHAANPNVIVILSGLSFDKDLSFVRNRAVQVSFKGKLVFEAHWYAFTDGQAWVQGNPNQVCGQVSANVITNSAFLLDQGWPLFFSEFGLDLRGTNLNDNRYITCFMALAADLDFDWAYWTLVGSYYFRQGVAGMEEFYGLLTWDWANVRNTTFLQRISSLQLPFRGPGITQGNPYKVIYHPLTGLCVTRKSIQDPLRLGPCSNSDGWKYTPQKILNVMGTYYCLQADQEGNPAKLSIICSASNSKWEMISDSKLHLSSNLTDGSKVCLDIDSNNNIVTNACKCLSTDHTCDPGSQWFKLVDTGRKLQSHFFSASDDSTMTKQIRATHAPVDDERIDVRPLLNVVQHIFNSAASIIPGIVQGKPAKLDGLMDSFQQSELTDMLDITSHTINKVSCEISCKCLSGGDAHATTMGILSMLSRYSWEAKVVIALAAFGTNFGKFWLLAQVHATNPLARSVAMLKHIHETLEQVNELGPKFEAISHLLKAMLDVTNYIMQFHELPSQYIDPEAPETLAASNLIPSAVYWTIRSIIACATQILGIIGLSQGFMSSTIETWELSSLAHKLSNINSHLLKQLDLCRQHLDDNKQREAFETLQILFQTSHPDNMKILKALIYNKDDMLPLFDGSTKQRVSIEVLRKKIVLLYITDLHHISDQEIMIIDQMYQESRQESSRFESQYELVWIPIVDKGTPWTEEKQNKFVKLQSMMTWYSLYDPSMLEPATIRYIKEVWLFNNAKPIIVVLDQQGKVVNLNAIHMMWIWGSLAYPFSSSREEALWKQESWRLELLADTIHPSLYDWIAQGTYICLYGGDDIEWIRKFTRKARSLAETLKLPLEMIYVGRSNPGEKVRKINTVIEEEKLSNTLPDPGLTLIWFFWVRLESMWHSKLQQEKKVENDEIMHEIMRILGFDSSEQGWVVMSRGTETMMAKGKGDTFLNCLNDYDQWKDKAEEKGVLPAMDDYIQGLQTPHHCNRLILPGTNGRIPDKVVCVECGRPMEKFYMYRCCTD
;
A
#
# COMPACT_ATOMS: atom_id res chain seq x y z
N MET A 1 -63.86 -39.44 -13.60
CA MET A 1 -62.37 -39.40 -13.54
C MET A 1 -61.96 -37.94 -13.33
N GLY A 2 -61.56 -37.42 -12.18
CA GLY A 2 -61.20 -38.01 -10.89
C GLY A 2 -59.69 -37.85 -10.61
N ARG A 3 -59.30 -36.72 -9.98
CA ARG A 3 -58.14 -36.46 -9.08
C ARG A 3 -57.82 -34.96 -9.12
N ARG A 4 -58.19 -34.10 -8.15
CA ARG A 4 -57.91 -34.02 -6.69
C ARG A 4 -56.42 -33.96 -6.32
N ARG A 5 -56.09 -32.81 -5.73
CA ARG A 5 -54.92 -32.35 -4.97
C ARG A 5 -54.19 -33.45 -4.17
N CYS A 6 -52.86 -33.38 -4.15
CA CYS A 6 -52.07 -33.75 -2.98
C CYS A 6 -50.80 -32.90 -2.93
N SER A 7 -50.60 -32.25 -1.79
CA SER A 7 -49.47 -31.38 -1.45
C SER A 7 -48.16 -32.16 -1.33
N THR A 8 -47.07 -31.60 -1.83
CA THR A 8 -45.71 -31.94 -1.40
C THR A 8 -45.05 -30.66 -0.91
N PHE A 9 -44.89 -30.58 0.40
CA PHE A 9 -44.06 -29.60 1.11
C PHE A 9 -42.62 -29.76 0.63
N LEU A 10 -42.08 -28.75 -0.07
CA LEU A 10 -40.63 -28.57 -0.16
C LEU A 10 -40.28 -27.46 0.82
N VAL A 11 -39.82 -27.85 2.00
CA VAL A 11 -39.20 -26.95 2.98
C VAL A 11 -37.92 -26.41 2.34
N LEU A 12 -38.00 -25.21 1.77
CA LEU A 12 -36.81 -24.43 1.48
C LEU A 12 -36.24 -24.00 2.83
N LEU A 13 -35.23 -24.73 3.31
CA LEU A 13 -34.32 -24.25 4.34
C LEU A 13 -33.59 -23.04 3.76
N LEU A 14 -34.22 -21.87 3.87
CA LEU A 14 -33.51 -20.60 3.91
C LEU A 14 -32.67 -20.64 5.19
N THR A 15 -31.46 -21.17 5.08
CA THR A 15 -30.40 -20.76 5.98
C THR A 15 -30.25 -19.26 5.76
N LEU A 16 -30.92 -18.47 6.59
CA LEU A 16 -30.43 -17.15 6.94
C LEU A 16 -29.02 -17.40 7.47
N GLN A 17 -28.02 -17.31 6.59
CA GLN A 17 -26.71 -16.87 7.01
C GLN A 17 -26.96 -15.47 7.56
N VAL A 18 -27.21 -15.41 8.87
CA VAL A 18 -26.90 -14.24 9.66
C VAL A 18 -25.44 -13.98 9.33
N VAL A 19 -25.20 -12.98 8.48
CA VAL A 19 -23.89 -12.39 8.31
C VAL A 19 -23.52 -11.90 9.70
N LYS A 20 -22.80 -12.74 10.46
CA LYS A 20 -22.08 -12.27 11.64
C LYS A 20 -21.23 -11.11 11.14
N ALA A 21 -21.44 -9.93 11.70
CA ALA A 21 -20.56 -8.80 11.48
C ALA A 21 -19.12 -9.27 11.72
N LEU A 22 -18.20 -8.87 10.85
CA LEU A 22 -16.77 -9.19 10.92
C LEU A 22 -16.27 -8.93 12.35
N THR A 23 -16.09 -9.98 13.13
CA THR A 23 -15.25 -9.94 14.33
C THR A 23 -13.86 -9.57 13.84
N GLU A 24 -13.31 -8.43 14.28
CA GLU A 24 -11.96 -8.02 13.91
C GLU A 24 -11.00 -9.22 14.16
N GLU A 25 -10.35 -9.71 13.10
CA GLU A 25 -9.60 -10.96 13.17
C GLU A 25 -8.38 -10.83 14.12
N VAL A 26 -8.53 -11.34 15.33
CA VAL A 26 -7.53 -11.42 16.40
C VAL A 26 -6.66 -12.68 16.25
N PRO A 27 -5.43 -12.72 16.82
CA PRO A 27 -4.75 -11.67 17.57
C PRO A 27 -4.32 -10.44 16.75
N LEU A 28 -4.32 -9.28 17.42
CA LEU A 28 -3.80 -8.03 16.87
C LEU A 28 -2.27 -8.02 16.85
N SER A 29 -1.68 -7.28 15.91
CA SER A 29 -0.24 -7.06 15.80
C SER A 29 0.05 -5.60 15.45
N THR A 30 1.32 -5.25 15.35
CA THR A 30 1.76 -3.91 14.96
C THR A 30 2.49 -3.95 13.62
N ASN A 31 2.18 -2.99 12.75
CA ASN A 31 2.84 -2.79 11.46
C ASN A 31 3.09 -1.29 11.29
N SER A 32 4.36 -0.87 11.39
CA SER A 32 4.71 0.54 11.56
C SER A 32 3.92 1.14 12.73
N ARG A 33 3.49 2.40 12.63
CA ARG A 33 2.70 3.13 13.64
C ARG A 33 1.28 2.61 13.85
N TRP A 34 0.90 1.50 13.22
CA TRP A 34 -0.48 1.01 13.18
C TRP A 34 -0.64 -0.29 13.94
N ILE A 35 -1.75 -0.39 14.68
CA ILE A 35 -2.28 -1.66 15.18
C ILE A 35 -3.10 -2.27 14.05
N VAL A 36 -2.83 -3.53 13.73
CA VAL A 36 -3.44 -4.25 12.60
C VAL A 36 -3.96 -5.62 13.00
N ASN A 37 -4.98 -6.08 12.28
CA ASN A 37 -5.51 -7.44 12.41
C ASN A 37 -4.61 -8.46 11.68
N GLN A 38 -5.00 -9.74 11.70
CA GLN A 38 -4.25 -10.82 11.02
C GLN A 38 -4.05 -10.62 9.50
N GLN A 39 -4.94 -9.88 8.83
CA GLN A 39 -4.83 -9.56 7.39
C GLN A 39 -3.95 -8.33 7.14
N GLY A 40 -3.36 -7.74 8.18
CA GLY A 40 -2.59 -6.51 8.08
C GLY A 40 -3.44 -5.25 7.85
N LYS A 41 -4.76 -5.28 8.12
CA LYS A 41 -5.64 -4.10 8.05
C LYS A 41 -5.64 -3.32 9.36
N ARG A 42 -5.63 -1.98 9.27
CA ARG A 42 -5.67 -1.06 10.41
C ARG A 42 -6.90 -1.32 11.27
N VAL A 43 -6.66 -1.62 12.54
CA VAL A 43 -7.64 -1.62 13.61
C VAL A 43 -7.47 -0.35 14.43
N LYS A 44 -8.54 0.43 14.58
CA LYS A 44 -8.58 1.62 15.43
C LYS A 44 -9.04 1.20 16.81
N LEU A 45 -8.25 1.44 17.84
CA LEU A 45 -8.72 1.27 19.21
C LEU A 45 -9.39 2.56 19.66
N ALA A 46 -10.73 2.54 19.71
CA ALA A 46 -11.57 3.60 20.22
C ALA A 46 -12.23 3.09 21.50
N CYS A 47 -11.48 3.16 22.59
CA CYS A 47 -11.86 2.51 23.83
C CYS A 47 -12.49 3.46 24.85
N VAL A 48 -13.05 2.87 25.90
CA VAL A 48 -13.39 3.57 27.13
C VAL A 48 -12.72 2.86 28.32
N ASN A 49 -12.30 3.61 29.33
CA ASN A 49 -11.81 3.05 30.58
C ASN A 49 -12.99 2.58 31.44
N TRP A 50 -12.92 1.37 31.98
CA TRP A 50 -13.89 0.85 32.94
C TRP A 50 -13.18 0.44 34.23
N VAL A 51 -13.54 1.13 35.32
CA VAL A 51 -12.90 0.96 36.62
C VAL A 51 -13.36 -0.34 37.27
N SER A 52 -12.40 -1.13 37.76
CA SER A 52 -12.58 -2.38 38.50
C SER A 52 -11.47 -2.63 39.54
N HIS A 53 -10.57 -1.65 39.75
CA HIS A 53 -9.40 -1.80 40.62
C HIS A 53 -9.54 -1.19 42.02
N LEU A 54 -10.66 -0.53 42.32
CA LEU A 54 -10.91 0.08 43.63
C LEU A 54 -11.07 -0.98 44.73
N GLU A 55 -11.21 -0.54 45.97
CA GLU A 55 -11.26 -1.38 47.18
C GLU A 55 -12.18 -2.60 47.07
N PRO A 56 -13.38 -2.53 46.45
CA PRO A 56 -14.24 -3.71 46.28
C PRO A 56 -13.70 -4.76 45.28
N VAL A 57 -12.80 -4.37 44.38
CA VAL A 57 -12.22 -5.15 43.25
C VAL A 57 -13.27 -5.78 42.34
N VAL A 58 -14.31 -5.00 42.02
CA VAL A 58 -15.40 -5.38 41.12
C VAL A 58 -15.67 -4.22 40.18
N ALA A 59 -15.96 -4.52 38.92
CA ALA A 59 -16.29 -3.50 37.93
C ALA A 59 -17.45 -2.61 38.42
N GLU A 60 -17.28 -1.30 38.28
CA GLU A 60 -18.28 -0.32 38.71
C GLU A 60 -19.59 -0.49 37.93
N GLY A 61 -20.73 -0.20 38.57
CA GLY A 61 -22.06 -0.17 37.92
C GLY A 61 -22.89 -1.46 37.93
N LEU A 62 -22.31 -2.61 38.27
CA LEU A 62 -23.01 -3.90 38.39
C LEU A 62 -24.12 -3.91 39.46
N SER A 63 -24.10 -2.99 40.44
CA SER A 63 -25.23 -2.82 41.37
C SER A 63 -26.43 -2.09 40.75
N LYS A 64 -26.22 -1.40 39.62
CA LYS A 64 -27.22 -0.56 38.96
C LYS A 64 -27.80 -1.20 37.70
N LYS A 65 -26.98 -1.96 36.96
CA LYS A 65 -27.37 -2.58 35.68
C LYS A 65 -26.76 -3.99 35.52
N PRO A 66 -27.42 -4.88 34.77
CA PRO A 66 -26.81 -6.15 34.36
C PRO A 66 -25.53 -5.90 33.53
N VAL A 67 -24.51 -6.74 33.72
CA VAL A 67 -23.20 -6.63 33.04
C VAL A 67 -23.34 -6.66 31.51
N ASP A 68 -24.27 -7.46 31.00
CA ASP A 68 -24.58 -7.57 29.57
C ASP A 68 -25.16 -6.27 29.01
N VAL A 69 -26.04 -5.62 29.78
CA VAL A 69 -26.63 -4.32 29.40
C VAL A 69 -25.56 -3.23 29.34
N ILE A 70 -24.62 -3.22 30.28
CA ILE A 70 -23.49 -2.28 30.26
C ILE A 70 -22.58 -2.57 29.05
N SER A 71 -22.22 -3.84 28.83
CA SER A 71 -21.35 -4.28 27.73
C SER A 71 -21.94 -3.90 26.36
N LYS A 72 -23.22 -4.18 26.16
CA LYS A 72 -23.96 -3.76 24.94
C LYS A 72 -24.08 -2.25 24.82
N GLY A 73 -24.24 -1.55 25.94
CA GLY A 73 -24.25 -0.09 26.02
C GLY A 73 -22.95 0.52 25.47
N ILE A 74 -21.79 -0.01 25.87
CA ILE A 74 -20.47 0.43 25.38
C ILE A 74 -20.40 0.32 23.85
N LYS A 75 -20.79 -0.83 23.29
CA LYS A 75 -20.82 -1.02 21.83
C LYS A 75 -21.78 -0.06 21.14
N SER A 76 -22.96 0.18 21.71
CA SER A 76 -23.96 1.10 21.15
C SER A 76 -23.53 2.57 21.15
N MET A 77 -22.63 2.95 22.06
CA MET A 77 -21.99 4.27 22.09
C MET A 77 -20.85 4.41 21.06
N GLY A 78 -20.56 3.36 20.28
CA GLY A 78 -19.57 3.37 19.21
C GLY A 78 -18.14 2.98 19.63
N PHE A 79 -17.92 2.62 20.90
CA PHE A 79 -16.63 2.08 21.34
C PHE A 79 -16.48 0.63 20.92
N ASN A 80 -15.28 0.23 20.52
CA ASN A 80 -14.97 -1.15 20.15
C ASN A 80 -14.10 -1.88 21.18
N CYS A 81 -13.61 -1.18 22.20
CA CYS A 81 -12.76 -1.75 23.24
C CYS A 81 -12.99 -1.12 24.62
N VAL A 82 -12.58 -1.85 25.66
CA VAL A 82 -12.52 -1.38 27.04
C VAL A 82 -11.11 -1.54 27.58
N ARG A 83 -10.56 -0.47 28.17
CA ARG A 83 -9.38 -0.56 29.04
C ARG A 83 -9.89 -0.86 30.46
N LEU A 84 -9.81 -2.14 30.86
CA LEU A 84 -10.38 -2.66 32.10
C LEU A 84 -9.30 -2.70 33.18
N THR A 85 -9.44 -1.84 34.18
CA THR A 85 -8.41 -1.62 35.21
C THR A 85 -8.42 -2.76 36.25
N TRP A 86 -7.26 -3.18 36.75
CA TRP A 86 -7.15 -4.18 37.82
C TRP A 86 -5.94 -3.94 38.74
N PRO A 87 -5.99 -4.37 40.02
CA PRO A 87 -4.88 -4.24 40.96
C PRO A 87 -4.01 -5.51 41.01
N ILE A 88 -2.68 -5.40 41.18
CA ILE A 88 -1.77 -6.57 41.23
C ILE A 88 -2.22 -7.60 42.28
N LEU A 89 -2.65 -7.14 43.46
CA LEU A 89 -3.04 -8.04 44.55
C LEU A 89 -4.24 -8.94 44.20
N LEU A 90 -5.07 -8.60 43.20
CA LEU A 90 -6.16 -9.47 42.75
C LEU A 90 -5.67 -10.86 42.34
N VAL A 91 -4.45 -10.97 41.80
CA VAL A 91 -3.89 -12.24 41.31
C VAL A 91 -2.69 -12.74 42.13
N THR A 92 -2.16 -11.93 43.04
CA THR A 92 -1.00 -12.29 43.88
C THR A 92 -1.34 -12.52 45.35
N ASN A 93 -2.49 -12.07 45.84
CA ASN A 93 -2.94 -12.30 47.21
C ASN A 93 -4.15 -13.26 47.23
N ASP A 94 -3.91 -14.52 47.58
CA ASP A 94 -4.94 -15.57 47.58
C ASP A 94 -6.09 -15.28 48.56
N SER A 95 -5.81 -14.61 49.69
CA SER A 95 -6.84 -14.21 50.65
C SER A 95 -7.78 -13.16 50.07
N LEU A 96 -7.26 -12.20 49.29
CA LEU A 96 -8.08 -11.22 48.58
C LEU A 96 -8.85 -11.88 47.43
N ALA A 97 -8.15 -12.65 46.59
CA ALA A 97 -8.72 -13.29 45.40
C ALA A 97 -9.86 -14.26 45.73
N SER A 98 -9.81 -14.91 46.89
CA SER A 98 -10.81 -15.89 47.36
C SER A 98 -12.04 -15.26 48.03
N LEU A 99 -12.03 -13.96 48.34
CA LEU A 99 -13.23 -13.28 48.79
C LEU A 99 -14.31 -13.35 47.71
N THR A 100 -15.54 -13.62 48.10
CA THR A 100 -16.69 -13.43 47.22
C THR A 100 -16.98 -11.94 47.05
N VAL A 101 -17.64 -11.57 45.94
CA VAL A 101 -18.14 -10.20 45.74
C VAL A 101 -18.96 -9.74 46.93
N ARG A 102 -19.86 -10.59 47.45
CA ARG A 102 -20.64 -10.31 48.65
C ARG A 102 -19.77 -9.99 49.87
N GLN A 103 -18.77 -10.83 50.17
CA GLN A 103 -17.90 -10.64 51.33
C GLN A 103 -17.08 -9.36 51.22
N SER A 104 -16.52 -9.08 50.04
CA SER A 104 -15.77 -7.84 49.78
C SER A 104 -16.63 -6.61 50.07
N PHE A 105 -17.85 -6.56 49.54
CA PHE A 105 -18.76 -5.43 49.74
C PHE A 105 -19.27 -5.32 51.20
N GLN A 106 -19.54 -6.44 51.88
CA GLN A 106 -19.92 -6.44 53.29
C GLN A 106 -18.81 -5.92 54.18
N SER A 107 -17.54 -6.24 53.88
CA SER A 107 -16.39 -5.73 54.63
C SER A 107 -16.25 -4.21 54.57
N LEU A 108 -16.80 -3.58 53.53
CA LEU A 108 -16.82 -2.13 53.30
C LEU A 108 -18.14 -1.46 53.71
N GLY A 109 -19.10 -2.22 54.28
CA GLY A 109 -20.40 -1.70 54.69
C GLY A 109 -21.37 -1.36 53.53
N LEU A 110 -21.15 -1.92 52.33
CA LEU A 110 -21.88 -1.57 51.11
C LEU A 110 -23.15 -2.43 50.89
N THR A 111 -24.02 -2.49 51.88
CA THR A 111 -25.22 -3.37 51.88
C THR A 111 -26.17 -3.10 50.70
N ASP A 112 -26.40 -1.83 50.35
CA ASP A 112 -27.28 -1.46 49.23
C ASP A 112 -26.72 -1.93 47.89
N SER A 113 -25.40 -1.86 47.72
CA SER A 113 -24.73 -2.36 46.51
C SER A 113 -24.80 -3.89 46.42
N VAL A 114 -24.72 -4.62 47.53
CA VAL A 114 -24.94 -6.08 47.56
C VAL A 114 -26.35 -6.41 47.06
N ALA A 115 -27.38 -5.72 47.57
CA ALA A 115 -28.75 -5.92 47.12
C ALA A 115 -28.91 -5.59 45.63
N GLY A 116 -28.28 -4.51 45.15
CA GLY A 116 -28.28 -4.11 43.75
C GLY A 116 -27.61 -5.14 42.83
N ILE A 117 -26.45 -5.68 43.21
CA ILE A 117 -25.76 -6.72 42.41
C ILE A 117 -26.55 -8.02 42.46
N GLN A 118 -27.14 -8.39 43.59
CA GLN A 118 -28.02 -9.56 43.68
C GLN A 118 -29.20 -9.47 42.71
N ALA A 119 -29.80 -8.29 42.59
CA ALA A 119 -30.96 -8.07 41.72
C ALA A 119 -30.57 -8.04 40.24
N ASN A 120 -29.48 -7.36 39.89
CA ASN A 120 -29.09 -7.13 38.50
C ASN A 120 -28.15 -8.20 37.93
N ASN A 121 -27.33 -8.83 38.77
CA ASN A 121 -26.26 -9.77 38.41
C ASN A 121 -26.19 -10.94 39.42
N PRO A 122 -27.29 -11.71 39.60
CA PRO A 122 -27.35 -12.79 40.59
C PRO A 122 -26.30 -13.89 40.36
N SER A 123 -25.79 -14.06 39.14
CA SER A 123 -24.73 -15.02 38.81
C SER A 123 -23.32 -14.57 39.21
N ILE A 124 -23.13 -13.30 39.59
CA ILE A 124 -21.81 -12.72 39.90
C ILE A 124 -21.60 -12.52 41.41
N ILE A 125 -22.67 -12.22 42.16
CA ILE A 125 -22.61 -11.77 43.57
C ILE A 125 -21.89 -12.73 44.54
N ASP A 126 -21.91 -14.03 44.27
CA ASP A 126 -21.25 -15.05 45.11
C ASP A 126 -20.02 -15.68 44.43
N LEU A 127 -19.59 -15.14 43.28
CA LEU A 127 -18.30 -15.49 42.67
C LEU A 127 -17.16 -14.86 43.48
N ASN A 128 -15.99 -15.51 43.43
CA ASN A 128 -14.78 -14.88 43.94
C ASN A 128 -14.35 -13.70 43.05
N LEU A 129 -13.52 -12.79 43.58
CA LEU A 129 -13.21 -11.53 42.88
C LEU A 129 -12.57 -11.76 41.50
N ILE A 130 -11.68 -12.75 41.36
CA ILE A 130 -11.06 -13.05 40.05
C ILE A 130 -12.07 -13.66 39.05
N GLN A 131 -12.98 -14.50 39.51
CA GLN A 131 -14.06 -15.05 38.68
C GLN A 131 -15.07 -13.98 38.27
N ALA A 132 -15.37 -13.02 39.16
CA ALA A 132 -16.21 -11.87 38.83
C ALA A 132 -15.55 -11.01 37.74
N PHE A 133 -14.24 -10.77 37.84
CA PHE A 133 -13.47 -10.08 36.79
C PHE A 133 -13.52 -10.84 35.45
N GLN A 134 -13.32 -12.17 35.47
CA GLN A 134 -13.47 -13.02 34.27
C GLN A 134 -14.88 -12.98 33.68
N ALA A 135 -15.93 -12.92 34.51
CA ALA A 135 -17.31 -12.82 34.04
C ALA A 135 -17.57 -11.50 33.31
N VAL A 136 -16.99 -10.39 33.77
CA VAL A 136 -17.04 -9.10 33.07
C VAL A 136 -16.32 -9.16 31.73
N VAL A 137 -15.09 -9.70 31.69
CA VAL A 137 -14.33 -9.89 30.43
C VAL A 137 -15.10 -10.77 29.44
N LYS A 138 -15.74 -11.84 29.93
CA LYS A 138 -16.58 -12.70 29.09
C LYS A 138 -17.77 -11.93 28.53
N SER A 139 -18.49 -11.18 29.34
CA SER A 139 -19.64 -10.37 28.90
C SER A 139 -19.26 -9.34 27.83
N LEU A 140 -18.09 -8.72 27.96
CA LEU A 140 -17.55 -7.82 26.93
C LEU A 140 -17.30 -8.57 25.61
N GLY A 141 -16.72 -9.76 25.68
CA GLY A 141 -16.47 -10.62 24.52
C GLY A 141 -17.74 -11.12 23.83
N ASP A 142 -18.74 -11.55 24.61
CA ASP A 142 -20.05 -11.97 24.11
C ASP A 142 -20.79 -10.83 23.37
N ASN A 143 -20.40 -9.57 23.61
CA ASN A 143 -20.97 -8.36 23.00
C ASN A 143 -20.03 -7.67 21.98
N ASP A 144 -19.04 -8.39 21.44
CA ASP A 144 -18.10 -7.90 20.42
C ASP A 144 -17.33 -6.63 20.85
N VAL A 145 -16.90 -6.59 22.11
CA VAL A 145 -16.05 -5.54 22.68
C VAL A 145 -14.70 -6.15 23.10
N MET A 146 -13.63 -5.60 22.53
CA MET A 146 -12.27 -6.00 22.88
C MET A 146 -11.88 -5.50 24.26
N VAL A 147 -10.91 -6.16 24.90
CA VAL A 147 -10.45 -5.84 26.25
C VAL A 147 -8.94 -5.62 26.24
N ILE A 148 -8.55 -4.50 26.83
CA ILE A 148 -7.17 -4.20 27.21
C ILE A 148 -7.13 -4.29 28.73
N LEU A 149 -6.34 -5.22 29.27
CA LEU A 149 -6.18 -5.37 30.72
C LEU A 149 -5.16 -4.33 31.19
N ASP A 150 -5.59 -3.42 32.06
CA ASP A 150 -4.74 -2.35 32.56
C ASP A 150 -4.32 -2.61 34.00
N ASN A 151 -3.03 -2.84 34.24
CA ASN A 151 -2.56 -2.86 35.62
C ASN A 151 -2.51 -1.45 36.20
N HIS A 152 -3.56 -1.09 36.92
CA HIS A 152 -3.76 0.29 37.36
C HIS A 152 -3.00 0.62 38.66
N ILE A 153 -2.92 -0.34 39.58
CA ILE A 153 -2.31 -0.15 40.90
C ILE A 153 -1.84 -1.50 41.47
N THR A 154 -1.11 -1.48 42.58
CA THR A 154 -0.77 -2.72 43.31
C THR A 154 -1.87 -3.09 44.29
N GLU A 155 -2.11 -2.21 45.27
CA GLU A 155 -3.15 -2.39 46.29
C GLU A 155 -4.48 -1.79 45.80
N PRO A 156 -5.61 -2.49 45.97
CA PRO A 156 -6.92 -1.94 45.60
C PRO A 156 -7.18 -0.58 46.25
N GLY A 157 -7.58 0.41 45.44
CA GLY A 157 -7.89 1.75 45.95
C GLY A 157 -7.73 2.86 44.90
N TRP A 158 -7.98 4.10 45.33
CA TRP A 158 -7.89 5.29 44.48
C TRP A 158 -6.46 5.82 44.35
N CYS A 159 -6.09 6.21 43.12
CA CYS A 159 -4.84 6.88 42.77
C CYS A 159 -5.16 8.26 42.13
N CYS A 160 -4.24 9.15 41.77
CA CYS A 160 -2.82 8.98 41.59
C CYS A 160 -2.11 10.23 42.15
N ASN A 161 -1.58 10.14 43.37
CA ASN A 161 -0.83 11.22 44.01
C ASN A 161 0.68 10.98 43.84
N ASN A 162 1.49 12.04 43.91
CA ASN A 162 2.96 11.90 43.84
C ASN A 162 3.56 11.08 44.99
N ASN A 163 2.85 10.95 46.11
CA ASN A 163 3.36 10.36 47.35
C ASN A 163 2.43 9.26 47.90
N ASP A 164 1.61 8.63 47.05
CA ASP A 164 0.72 7.52 47.47
C ASP A 164 1.45 6.18 47.68
N GLY A 165 2.77 6.13 47.42
CA GLY A 165 3.59 4.94 47.58
C GLY A 165 3.33 3.85 46.53
N ASN A 166 2.62 4.17 45.44
CA ASN A 166 2.31 3.27 44.33
C ASN A 166 2.82 3.78 42.97
N GLY A 167 3.46 4.94 42.93
CA GLY A 167 3.74 5.69 41.70
C GLY A 167 4.94 5.17 40.90
N PHE A 168 5.96 4.58 41.53
CA PHE A 168 7.15 4.10 40.82
C PHE A 168 7.73 2.82 41.42
N PHE A 169 8.53 2.11 40.63
CA PHE A 169 9.24 0.91 41.04
C PHE A 169 10.04 1.12 42.33
N GLY A 170 9.82 0.23 43.30
CA GLY A 170 10.45 0.28 44.62
C GLY A 170 9.76 1.19 45.64
N ASP A 171 8.67 1.88 45.28
CA ASP A 171 7.82 2.54 46.27
C ASP A 171 7.21 1.53 47.26
N LYS A 172 6.69 2.04 48.39
CA LYS A 172 6.18 1.24 49.52
C LYS A 172 5.30 0.06 49.10
N TYR A 173 4.44 0.29 48.11
CA TYR A 173 3.46 -0.69 47.62
C TYR A 173 3.76 -1.14 46.19
N PHE A 174 4.87 -0.75 45.58
CA PHE A 174 5.19 -1.12 44.20
C PHE A 174 6.51 -1.88 44.10
N ASN A 175 6.49 -3.14 44.51
CA ASN A 175 7.60 -4.07 44.34
C ASN A 175 7.67 -4.58 42.87
N PRO A 176 8.81 -4.41 42.16
CA PRO A 176 8.94 -4.83 40.76
C PRO A 176 8.77 -6.33 40.52
N ASP A 177 9.27 -7.18 41.42
CA ASP A 177 9.18 -8.64 41.26
C ASP A 177 7.74 -9.13 41.46
N LEU A 178 7.04 -8.58 42.45
CA LEU A 178 5.62 -8.85 42.66
C LEU A 178 4.77 -8.37 41.48
N TRP A 179 5.12 -7.22 40.89
CA TRP A 179 4.46 -6.69 39.70
C TRP A 179 4.68 -7.60 38.48
N ILE A 180 5.92 -8.04 38.21
CA ILE A 180 6.21 -9.02 37.13
C ILE A 180 5.43 -10.31 37.34
N GLN A 181 5.39 -10.83 38.58
CA GLN A 181 4.61 -12.01 38.92
C GLN A 181 3.11 -11.81 38.65
N GLY A 182 2.56 -10.67 39.07
CA GLY A 182 1.16 -10.32 38.85
C GLY A 182 0.80 -10.19 37.37
N LEU A 183 1.63 -9.49 36.60
CA LEU A 183 1.47 -9.38 35.14
C LEU A 183 1.48 -10.76 34.46
N THR A 184 2.45 -11.61 34.82
CA THR A 184 2.57 -12.98 34.28
C THR A 184 1.34 -13.81 34.59
N LYS A 185 0.85 -13.76 35.84
CA LYS A 185 -0.38 -14.47 36.25
C LYS A 185 -1.60 -13.97 35.49
N MET A 186 -1.79 -12.65 35.39
CA MET A 186 -2.93 -12.08 34.68
C MET A 186 -2.90 -12.42 33.19
N ALA A 187 -1.74 -12.33 32.54
CA ALA A 187 -1.54 -12.72 31.15
C ALA A 187 -1.88 -14.22 30.93
N THR A 188 -1.45 -15.08 31.86
CA THR A 188 -1.72 -16.53 31.82
C THR A 188 -3.21 -16.83 31.96
N ILE A 189 -3.92 -16.16 32.88
CA ILE A 189 -5.36 -16.35 33.12
C ILE A 189 -6.18 -16.11 31.85
N PHE A 190 -5.78 -15.12 31.04
CA PHE A 190 -6.48 -14.75 29.81
C PHE A 190 -5.82 -15.27 28.52
N ASN A 191 -4.85 -16.17 28.63
CA ASN A 191 -4.29 -16.82 27.44
C ASN A 191 -5.36 -17.69 26.76
N GLY A 192 -5.59 -17.43 25.47
CA GLY A 192 -6.63 -18.09 24.68
C GLY A 192 -8.01 -17.39 24.71
N VAL A 193 -8.18 -16.32 25.48
CA VAL A 193 -9.42 -15.52 25.48
C VAL A 193 -9.35 -14.47 24.38
N THR A 194 -10.04 -14.70 23.26
CA THR A 194 -9.84 -13.99 21.99
C THR A 194 -10.18 -12.50 22.03
N ASN A 195 -11.15 -12.08 22.85
CA ASN A 195 -11.49 -10.67 22.99
C ASN A 195 -10.51 -9.90 23.89
N VAL A 196 -9.61 -10.56 24.62
CA VAL A 196 -8.49 -9.90 25.30
C VAL A 196 -7.38 -9.67 24.29
N VAL A 197 -7.24 -8.42 23.86
CA VAL A 197 -6.35 -8.07 22.74
C VAL A 197 -5.07 -7.39 23.19
N GLY A 198 -5.03 -6.83 24.40
CA GLY A 198 -3.90 -6.07 24.89
C GLY A 198 -3.72 -6.10 26.41
N MET A 199 -2.52 -5.76 26.87
CA MET A 199 -2.23 -5.51 28.28
C MET A 199 -1.40 -4.23 28.43
N SER A 200 -1.93 -3.27 29.20
CA SER A 200 -1.21 -2.09 29.68
C SER A 200 -0.49 -2.44 30.97
N LEU A 201 0.82 -2.20 30.97
CA LEU A 201 1.73 -2.79 31.95
C LEU A 201 1.68 -2.10 33.31
N ARG A 202 1.53 -0.78 33.35
CA ARG A 202 1.37 -0.03 34.61
C ARG A 202 0.86 1.38 34.39
N ASN A 203 -0.27 1.71 34.99
CA ASN A 203 -0.79 3.08 34.95
C ASN A 203 0.11 4.12 35.64
N GLU A 204 0.43 5.19 34.91
CA GLU A 204 0.98 6.47 35.38
C GLU A 204 2.24 6.38 36.25
N LEU A 205 3.36 5.92 35.71
CA LEU A 205 4.62 5.98 36.46
C LEU A 205 4.97 7.44 36.83
N ARG A 206 5.20 7.70 38.12
CA ARG A 206 5.28 9.06 38.67
C ARG A 206 5.99 9.12 40.02
N GLY A 207 6.08 10.31 40.59
CA GLY A 207 6.59 10.53 41.94
C GLY A 207 8.10 10.78 41.99
N PRO A 208 8.64 11.04 43.20
CA PRO A 208 10.01 11.54 43.38
C PRO A 208 11.11 10.50 43.10
N ARG A 209 10.78 9.20 43.10
CA ARG A 209 11.73 8.12 42.79
C ARG A 209 11.90 7.85 41.30
N GLN A 210 11.00 8.39 40.48
CA GLN A 210 10.98 8.10 39.05
C GLN A 210 12.32 8.44 38.40
N ASN A 211 12.84 7.52 37.60
CA ASN A 211 14.05 7.74 36.82
C ASN A 211 14.06 6.80 35.62
N VAL A 212 14.82 7.17 34.60
CA VAL A 212 14.89 6.39 33.37
C VAL A 212 15.57 5.04 33.61
N ASN A 213 16.65 4.98 34.39
CA ASN A 213 17.45 3.75 34.58
C ASN A 213 16.61 2.58 35.13
N ASP A 214 15.71 2.88 36.05
CA ASP A 214 14.78 1.96 36.69
C ASP A 214 13.43 1.84 35.95
N TRP A 215 13.35 2.16 34.66
CA TRP A 215 12.15 1.93 33.87
C TRP A 215 12.03 0.44 33.48
N TYR A 216 11.56 -0.40 34.44
CA TYR A 216 11.44 -1.87 34.32
C TYR A 216 10.45 -2.38 33.25
N MET A 217 9.87 -1.49 32.43
CA MET A 217 8.86 -1.83 31.42
C MET A 217 9.28 -2.94 30.47
N VAL A 218 10.55 -2.98 30.06
CA VAL A 218 11.07 -4.05 29.19
C VAL A 218 10.92 -5.42 29.85
N LYS A 219 11.25 -5.57 31.14
CA LYS A 219 11.13 -6.85 31.85
C LYS A 219 9.67 -7.28 32.02
N GLY A 220 8.78 -6.33 32.31
CA GLY A 220 7.34 -6.58 32.35
C GLY A 220 6.80 -7.02 30.99
N ALA A 221 7.25 -6.37 29.91
CA ALA A 221 6.85 -6.66 28.55
C ALA A 221 7.24 -8.08 28.12
N GLU A 222 8.50 -8.48 28.35
CA GLU A 222 8.99 -9.85 28.12
C GLU A 222 8.16 -10.89 28.87
N SER A 223 7.83 -10.61 30.12
CA SER A 223 7.08 -11.54 30.98
C SER A 223 5.65 -11.73 30.49
N VAL A 224 4.98 -10.64 30.09
CA VAL A 224 3.62 -10.70 29.51
C VAL A 224 3.62 -11.44 28.18
N HIS A 225 4.56 -11.12 27.27
CA HIS A 225 4.60 -11.76 25.96
C HIS A 225 4.92 -13.26 26.04
N ALA A 226 5.82 -13.65 26.95
CA ALA A 226 6.11 -15.06 27.21
C ALA A 226 4.90 -15.82 27.75
N ALA A 227 4.08 -15.19 28.60
CA ALA A 227 2.87 -15.81 29.16
C ALA A 227 1.68 -15.82 28.18
N ASN A 228 1.55 -14.79 27.35
CA ASN A 228 0.48 -14.65 26.37
C ASN A 228 0.98 -13.90 25.11
N PRO A 229 1.42 -14.63 24.06
CA PRO A 229 1.96 -14.01 22.84
C PRO A 229 0.88 -13.42 21.93
N ASN A 230 -0.41 -13.64 22.24
CA ASN A 230 -1.52 -13.19 21.42
C ASN A 230 -1.86 -11.72 21.63
N VAL A 231 -1.57 -11.16 22.81
CA VAL A 231 -1.91 -9.77 23.15
C VAL A 231 -0.85 -8.77 22.66
N ILE A 232 -1.28 -7.55 22.35
CA ILE A 232 -0.36 -6.40 22.27
C ILE A 232 0.08 -5.99 23.69
N VAL A 233 1.32 -5.53 23.82
CA VAL A 233 1.92 -5.14 25.09
C VAL A 233 2.14 -3.64 25.07
N ILE A 234 1.50 -2.93 26.01
CA ILE A 234 1.40 -1.47 26.02
C ILE A 234 2.29 -0.91 27.15
N LEU A 235 3.27 -0.08 26.77
CA LEU A 235 4.31 0.43 27.65
C LEU A 235 4.04 1.88 28.05
N SER A 236 4.05 2.10 29.35
CA SER A 236 3.69 3.37 30.01
C SER A 236 4.91 4.29 30.13
N GLY A 237 4.66 5.59 30.08
CA GLY A 237 5.67 6.64 30.14
C GLY A 237 6.08 7.02 31.56
N LEU A 238 6.86 8.07 31.69
CA LEU A 238 7.14 8.72 32.97
C LEU A 238 6.24 9.93 33.17
N SER A 239 6.29 10.51 34.38
CA SER A 239 5.55 11.72 34.74
C SER A 239 4.06 11.62 34.46
N PHE A 240 3.41 10.58 35.02
CA PHE A 240 1.98 10.30 34.78
C PHE A 240 1.69 9.97 33.31
N ASP A 241 2.56 9.16 32.68
CA ASP A 241 2.49 8.80 31.25
C ASP A 241 2.48 10.01 30.29
N LYS A 242 3.06 11.14 30.71
CA LYS A 242 3.18 12.34 29.88
C LYS A 242 4.45 12.36 29.05
N ASP A 243 5.48 11.64 29.50
CA ASP A 243 6.82 11.72 28.94
C ASP A 243 7.38 10.36 28.53
N LEU A 244 7.59 10.20 27.22
CA LEU A 244 8.30 9.10 26.57
C LEU A 244 9.54 9.63 25.82
N SER A 245 9.94 10.89 26.00
CA SER A 245 11.02 11.52 25.23
C SER A 245 12.37 10.82 25.42
N PHE A 246 12.59 10.20 26.58
CA PHE A 246 13.80 9.41 26.86
C PHE A 246 13.95 8.19 25.93
N VAL A 247 12.86 7.69 25.35
CA VAL A 247 12.87 6.58 24.37
C VAL A 247 13.59 6.98 23.08
N ARG A 248 13.66 8.27 22.73
CA ARG A 248 14.41 8.74 21.55
C ARG A 248 15.88 8.31 21.58
N ASN A 249 16.47 8.38 22.77
CA ASN A 249 17.90 8.14 22.97
C ASN A 249 18.17 6.76 23.59
N ARG A 250 17.12 6.06 24.05
CA ARG A 250 17.21 4.73 24.65
C ARG A 250 16.31 3.76 23.88
N ALA A 251 16.92 3.03 22.94
CA ALA A 251 16.21 2.01 22.19
C ALA A 251 15.56 0.98 23.12
N VAL A 252 14.25 0.78 22.97
CA VAL A 252 13.51 -0.28 23.66
C VAL A 252 13.85 -1.60 22.98
N GLN A 253 14.64 -2.43 23.67
CA GLN A 253 15.00 -3.76 23.19
C GLN A 253 14.13 -4.81 23.86
N VAL A 254 13.26 -5.41 23.05
CA VAL A 254 12.42 -6.55 23.41
C VAL A 254 12.58 -7.64 22.35
N SER A 255 12.35 -8.90 22.73
CA SER A 255 12.42 -10.07 21.87
C SER A 255 11.32 -10.11 20.79
N PHE A 256 10.29 -9.28 20.95
CA PHE A 256 9.11 -9.22 20.08
C PHE A 256 8.76 -7.76 19.72
N LYS A 257 8.83 -7.40 18.44
CA LYS A 257 8.50 -6.02 18.00
C LYS A 257 7.06 -5.86 17.48
N GLY A 258 6.53 -6.88 16.81
CA GLY A 258 5.20 -6.88 16.17
C GLY A 258 4.00 -6.88 17.12
N LYS A 259 4.19 -6.62 18.41
CA LYS A 259 3.14 -6.54 19.43
C LYS A 259 3.28 -5.32 20.35
N LEU A 260 4.32 -4.50 20.15
CA LEU A 260 4.67 -3.42 21.07
C LEU A 260 3.90 -2.14 20.76
N VAL A 261 3.29 -1.53 21.78
CA VAL A 261 2.59 -0.25 21.71
C VAL A 261 3.05 0.63 22.87
N PHE A 262 3.09 1.94 22.69
CA PHE A 262 3.35 2.89 23.77
C PHE A 262 2.06 3.60 24.15
N GLU A 263 1.95 4.02 25.41
CA GLU A 263 0.80 4.80 25.87
C GLU A 263 1.16 6.15 26.48
N ALA A 264 0.23 7.10 26.37
CA ALA A 264 0.38 8.44 26.91
C ALA A 264 -0.95 8.97 27.47
N HIS A 265 -0.87 9.80 28.52
CA HIS A 265 -2.04 10.42 29.14
C HIS A 265 -2.05 11.93 28.89
N TRP A 266 -3.24 12.49 28.66
CA TRP A 266 -3.39 13.94 28.51
C TRP A 266 -4.74 14.45 29.02
N TYR A 267 -4.67 15.37 29.98
CA TYR A 267 -5.81 16.08 30.55
C TYR A 267 -5.52 17.57 30.63
N ALA A 268 -6.56 18.42 30.65
CA ALA A 268 -6.41 19.87 30.74
C ALA A 268 -5.58 20.33 31.96
N PHE A 269 -5.77 19.68 33.11
CA PHE A 269 -5.02 19.99 34.34
C PHE A 269 -3.54 19.61 34.27
N THR A 270 -3.12 18.86 33.25
CA THR A 270 -1.69 18.62 32.96
C THR A 270 -0.94 19.92 32.76
N ASP A 271 -1.60 20.89 32.14
CA ASP A 271 -1.06 22.22 31.85
C ASP A 271 -1.47 23.24 32.93
N GLY A 272 -1.84 22.77 34.12
CA GLY A 272 -2.33 23.60 35.22
C GLY A 272 -3.60 24.36 34.85
N GLN A 273 -3.53 25.70 34.89
CA GLN A 273 -4.62 26.61 34.52
C GLN A 273 -4.35 27.35 33.20
N ALA A 274 -3.42 26.86 32.38
CA ALA A 274 -3.03 27.53 31.14
C ALA A 274 -4.21 27.77 30.19
N TRP A 275 -5.14 26.81 30.07
CA TRP A 275 -6.30 26.96 29.19
C TRP A 275 -7.28 28.03 29.66
N VAL A 276 -7.31 28.38 30.95
CA VAL A 276 -8.13 29.46 31.50
C VAL A 276 -7.41 30.80 31.44
N GLN A 277 -6.13 30.84 31.84
CA GLN A 277 -5.37 32.07 32.03
C GLN A 277 -4.69 32.56 30.76
N GLY A 278 -4.39 31.66 29.82
CA GLY A 278 -3.70 31.97 28.57
C GLY A 278 -4.65 32.14 27.39
N ASN A 279 -4.12 32.70 26.30
CA ASN A 279 -4.80 32.73 25.01
C ASN A 279 -4.96 31.30 24.46
N PRO A 280 -6.19 30.82 24.17
CA PRO A 280 -6.42 29.43 23.77
C PRO A 280 -5.67 28.99 22.50
N ASN A 281 -5.43 29.90 21.55
CA ASN A 281 -4.66 29.60 20.34
C ASN A 281 -3.17 29.38 20.66
N GLN A 282 -2.56 30.26 21.45
CA GLN A 282 -1.16 30.11 21.89
C GLN A 282 -0.98 28.87 22.75
N VAL A 283 -1.88 28.64 23.71
CA VAL A 283 -1.85 27.48 24.60
C VAL A 283 -1.99 26.19 23.79
N CYS A 284 -2.93 26.11 22.85
CA CYS A 284 -3.04 24.91 21.99
C CYS A 284 -1.79 24.68 21.15
N GLY A 285 -1.18 25.73 20.58
CA GLY A 285 0.09 25.62 19.84
C GLY A 285 1.23 25.09 20.72
N GLN A 286 1.39 25.62 21.92
CA GLN A 286 2.43 25.20 22.87
C GLN A 286 2.20 23.77 23.38
N VAL A 287 1.00 23.46 23.86
CA VAL A 287 0.71 22.16 24.47
C VAL A 287 0.75 21.04 23.43
N SER A 288 0.20 21.25 22.23
CA SER A 288 0.30 20.26 21.15
C SER A 288 1.75 19.99 20.75
N ALA A 289 2.61 21.02 20.71
CA ALA A 289 4.05 20.85 20.47
C ALA A 289 4.74 20.06 21.60
N ASN A 290 4.35 20.28 22.85
CA ASN A 290 4.85 19.50 23.99
C ASN A 290 4.44 18.02 23.86
N VAL A 291 3.18 17.74 23.54
CA VAL A 291 2.68 16.37 23.33
C VAL A 291 3.43 15.68 22.19
N ILE A 292 3.66 16.37 21.07
CA ILE A 292 4.46 15.85 19.96
C ILE A 292 5.88 15.55 20.41
N THR A 293 6.49 16.46 21.17
CA THR A 293 7.86 16.30 21.63
C THR A 293 8.00 15.14 22.62
N ASN A 294 7.05 14.98 23.53
CA ASN A 294 7.17 14.05 24.64
C ASN A 294 6.66 12.64 24.31
N SER A 295 5.67 12.49 23.43
CA SER A 295 5.09 11.17 23.12
C SER A 295 4.79 10.95 21.65
N ALA A 296 4.17 11.92 20.96
CA ALA A 296 3.67 11.69 19.59
C ALA A 296 4.76 11.50 18.53
N PHE A 297 6.02 11.86 18.81
CA PHE A 297 7.17 11.58 17.93
C PHE A 297 7.35 10.08 17.63
N LEU A 298 6.85 9.19 18.50
CA LEU A 298 6.91 7.74 18.31
C LEU A 298 6.17 7.30 17.04
N LEU A 299 5.11 8.02 16.69
CA LEU A 299 4.34 7.77 15.48
C LEU A 299 5.18 7.98 14.21
N ASP A 300 6.10 8.95 14.22
CA ASP A 300 7.03 9.20 13.10
C ASP A 300 8.18 8.19 13.07
N GLN A 301 8.53 7.61 14.21
CA GLN A 301 9.48 6.49 14.33
C GLN A 301 8.86 5.13 13.95
N GLY A 302 7.59 5.10 13.56
CA GLY A 302 6.90 3.87 13.18
C GLY A 302 6.44 3.00 14.35
N TRP A 303 6.22 3.60 15.53
CA TRP A 303 5.64 2.91 16.69
C TRP A 303 4.18 3.35 16.91
N PRO A 304 3.24 2.42 17.24
CA PRO A 304 1.90 2.81 17.62
C PRO A 304 1.89 3.54 18.97
N LEU A 305 1.08 4.60 19.05
CA LEU A 305 0.83 5.36 20.27
C LEU A 305 -0.66 5.29 20.61
N PHE A 306 -0.94 4.91 21.86
CA PHE A 306 -2.27 4.77 22.44
C PHE A 306 -2.46 5.82 23.52
N PHE A 307 -3.31 6.82 23.29
CA PHE A 307 -3.70 7.76 24.36
C PHE A 307 -4.69 7.05 25.30
N SER A 308 -4.16 6.26 26.23
CA SER A 308 -4.91 5.38 27.13
C SER A 308 -5.78 6.12 28.13
N GLU A 309 -5.52 7.41 28.37
CA GLU A 309 -6.39 8.28 29.14
C GLU A 309 -6.42 9.73 28.66
N PHE A 310 -7.64 10.23 28.51
CA PHE A 310 -7.98 11.64 28.40
C PHE A 310 -9.45 11.81 28.81
N GLY A 311 -9.83 13.00 29.26
CA GLY A 311 -11.20 13.25 29.68
C GLY A 311 -11.47 14.72 30.01
N LEU A 312 -12.74 15.00 30.28
CA LEU A 312 -13.25 16.30 30.70
C LEU A 312 -14.43 16.15 31.64
N ASP A 313 -14.70 17.18 32.44
CA ASP A 313 -15.97 17.29 33.17
C ASP A 313 -17.15 17.43 32.19
N LEU A 314 -17.95 16.37 32.07
CA LEU A 314 -19.04 16.28 31.10
C LEU A 314 -20.29 17.08 31.49
N ARG A 315 -20.29 17.75 32.65
CA ARG A 315 -21.31 18.77 32.98
C ARG A 315 -21.16 20.02 32.11
N GLY A 316 -19.99 20.22 31.49
CA GLY A 316 -19.71 21.35 30.61
C GLY A 316 -19.45 22.67 31.33
N THR A 317 -19.29 22.67 32.65
CA THR A 317 -19.05 23.87 33.47
C THR A 317 -17.56 24.18 33.67
N ASN A 318 -16.66 23.25 33.35
CA ASN A 318 -15.22 23.43 33.49
C ASN A 318 -14.61 24.08 32.24
N LEU A 319 -14.28 25.36 32.32
CA LEU A 319 -13.72 26.13 31.21
C LEU A 319 -12.35 25.61 30.74
N ASN A 320 -11.51 25.12 31.67
CA ASN A 320 -10.18 24.59 31.35
C ASN A 320 -10.33 23.36 30.42
N ASP A 321 -11.20 22.44 30.81
CA ASP A 321 -11.43 21.21 30.05
C ASP A 321 -12.13 21.47 28.71
N ASN A 322 -13.13 22.37 28.68
CA ASN A 322 -13.86 22.73 27.46
C ASN A 322 -12.95 23.32 26.38
N ARG A 323 -11.96 24.13 26.76
CA ARG A 323 -10.97 24.70 25.83
C ARG A 323 -9.95 23.64 25.39
N TYR A 324 -9.44 22.85 26.34
CA TYR A 324 -8.49 21.76 26.10
C TYR A 324 -9.01 20.73 25.07
N ILE A 325 -10.22 20.21 25.30
CA ILE A 325 -10.74 19.07 24.51
C ILE A 325 -10.83 19.40 23.02
N THR A 326 -11.05 20.66 22.67
CA THR A 326 -11.10 21.10 21.26
C THR A 326 -9.73 21.01 20.59
N CYS A 327 -8.66 21.32 21.31
CA CYS A 327 -7.29 21.12 20.83
C CYS A 327 -6.94 19.63 20.73
N PHE A 328 -7.31 18.83 21.75
CA PHE A 328 -7.12 17.37 21.72
C PHE A 328 -7.78 16.73 20.49
N MET A 329 -9.05 17.05 20.23
CA MET A 329 -9.80 16.53 19.09
C MET A 329 -9.13 16.86 17.75
N ALA A 330 -8.53 18.05 17.63
CA ALA A 330 -7.81 18.46 16.43
C ALA A 330 -6.54 17.62 16.22
N LEU A 331 -5.77 17.39 17.28
CA LEU A 331 -4.54 16.59 17.25
C LEU A 331 -4.85 15.11 17.01
N ALA A 332 -5.91 14.58 17.64
CA ALA A 332 -6.35 13.20 17.48
C ALA A 332 -6.81 12.89 16.05
N ALA A 333 -7.51 13.83 15.39
CA ALA A 333 -7.87 13.67 13.99
C ALA A 333 -6.65 13.73 13.05
N ASP A 334 -5.74 14.68 13.28
CA ASP A 334 -4.53 14.88 12.47
C ASP A 334 -3.54 13.72 12.57
N LEU A 335 -3.33 13.23 13.80
CA LEU A 335 -2.40 12.15 14.09
C LEU A 335 -3.05 10.76 13.98
N ASP A 336 -4.38 10.65 14.00
CA ASP A 336 -5.11 9.38 13.89
C ASP A 336 -4.58 8.27 14.82
N PHE A 337 -4.13 8.66 16.02
CA PHE A 337 -3.64 7.74 17.05
C PHE A 337 -4.80 6.98 17.72
N ASP A 338 -4.49 5.87 18.38
CA ASP A 338 -5.46 5.08 19.14
C ASP A 338 -5.74 5.74 20.51
N TRP A 339 -6.91 5.53 21.12
CA TRP A 339 -7.27 6.24 22.36
C TRP A 339 -8.27 5.50 23.25
N ALA A 340 -8.28 5.83 24.54
CA ALA A 340 -9.29 5.39 25.50
C ALA A 340 -9.79 6.56 26.37
N TYR A 341 -11.10 6.80 26.34
CA TYR A 341 -11.71 7.88 27.12
C TYR A 341 -11.79 7.51 28.61
N TRP A 342 -11.37 8.41 29.49
CA TRP A 342 -11.58 8.31 30.93
C TRP A 342 -12.80 9.15 31.33
N THR A 343 -13.94 8.56 31.71
CA THR A 343 -14.20 7.12 31.96
C THR A 343 -15.65 6.72 31.62
N LEU A 344 -15.97 5.43 31.59
CA LEU A 344 -17.35 4.92 31.45
C LEU A 344 -18.21 5.23 32.68
N VAL A 345 -17.58 5.21 33.85
CA VAL A 345 -18.20 5.15 35.17
C VAL A 345 -19.07 6.38 35.46
N GLY A 346 -20.34 6.18 35.86
CA GLY A 346 -21.19 7.28 36.33
C GLY A 346 -21.14 7.52 37.84
N SER A 347 -20.85 6.47 38.62
CA SER A 347 -20.72 6.51 40.07
C SER A 347 -19.81 5.38 40.57
N TYR A 348 -19.11 5.59 41.67
CA TYR A 348 -18.29 4.57 42.34
C TYR A 348 -19.04 3.90 43.49
N TYR A 349 -18.83 2.60 43.72
CA TYR A 349 -19.33 1.94 44.92
C TYR A 349 -18.74 2.57 46.18
N PHE A 350 -17.42 2.76 46.17
CA PHE A 350 -16.65 3.32 47.27
C PHE A 350 -15.40 3.98 46.71
N ARG A 351 -15.19 5.25 47.03
CA ARG A 351 -13.99 6.00 46.62
C ARG A 351 -13.60 6.94 47.74
N GLN A 352 -12.37 6.82 48.23
CA GLN A 352 -11.79 7.72 49.25
C GLN A 352 -12.69 7.88 50.50
N GLY A 353 -13.30 6.79 50.97
CA GLY A 353 -14.18 6.82 52.15
C GLY A 353 -15.65 7.17 51.88
N VAL A 354 -16.02 7.48 50.64
CA VAL A 354 -17.37 7.90 50.27
C VAL A 354 -18.05 6.82 49.42
N ALA A 355 -19.21 6.33 49.88
CA ALA A 355 -20.03 5.41 49.11
C ALA A 355 -20.88 6.15 48.06
N GLY A 356 -20.99 5.61 46.85
CA GLY A 356 -21.85 6.17 45.81
C GLY A 356 -21.37 7.51 45.24
N MET A 357 -20.06 7.82 45.30
CA MET A 357 -19.53 9.09 44.78
C MET A 357 -19.81 9.22 43.27
N GLU A 358 -20.35 10.37 42.84
CA GLU A 358 -20.59 10.65 41.41
C GLU A 358 -19.29 10.94 40.66
N GLU A 359 -19.19 10.42 39.42
CA GLU A 359 -18.08 10.69 38.51
C GLU A 359 -18.55 11.64 37.40
N PHE A 360 -18.02 12.86 37.42
CA PHE A 360 -18.40 13.90 36.47
C PHE A 360 -17.62 13.84 35.15
N TYR A 361 -16.48 13.13 35.12
CA TYR A 361 -15.78 12.78 33.89
C TYR A 361 -16.42 11.58 33.17
N GLY A 362 -17.37 10.92 33.85
CA GLY A 362 -18.07 9.73 33.43
C GLY A 362 -19.05 9.93 32.28
N LEU A 363 -18.97 9.08 31.24
CA LEU A 363 -19.93 9.07 30.13
C LEU A 363 -21.36 8.78 30.58
N LEU A 364 -21.54 8.01 31.65
CA LEU A 364 -22.85 7.65 32.19
C LEU A 364 -23.26 8.59 33.33
N THR A 365 -24.58 8.74 33.50
CA THR A 365 -25.17 9.41 34.68
C THR A 365 -24.94 8.58 35.94
N TRP A 366 -25.08 9.21 37.12
CA TRP A 366 -24.86 8.55 38.42
C TRP A 366 -25.63 7.22 38.60
N ASP A 367 -26.83 7.14 38.05
CA ASP A 367 -27.70 5.96 38.10
C ASP A 367 -27.42 4.91 37.00
N TRP A 368 -26.42 5.15 36.15
CA TRP A 368 -26.06 4.32 34.99
C TRP A 368 -27.20 4.14 33.97
N ALA A 369 -28.19 5.04 33.97
CA ALA A 369 -29.35 4.93 33.10
C ALA A 369 -29.17 5.62 31.74
N ASN A 370 -28.44 6.73 31.69
CA ASN A 370 -28.33 7.58 30.51
C ASN A 370 -26.88 8.00 30.22
N VAL A 371 -26.61 8.40 28.98
CA VAL A 371 -25.38 9.11 28.61
C VAL A 371 -25.48 10.54 29.14
N ARG A 372 -24.48 10.97 29.92
CA ARG A 372 -24.44 12.28 30.58
C ARG A 372 -24.40 13.44 29.60
N ASN A 373 -23.63 13.31 28.52
CA ASN A 373 -23.47 14.34 27.51
C ASN A 373 -23.48 13.73 26.09
N THR A 374 -24.66 13.70 25.48
CA THR A 374 -24.85 13.15 24.12
C THR A 374 -24.17 13.98 23.05
N THR A 375 -24.08 15.30 23.23
CA THR A 375 -23.37 16.20 22.31
C THR A 375 -21.88 15.86 22.25
N PHE A 376 -21.24 15.60 23.41
CA PHE A 376 -19.85 15.14 23.44
C PHE A 376 -19.68 13.77 22.78
N LEU A 377 -20.61 12.83 23.03
CA LEU A 377 -20.56 11.51 22.39
C LEU A 377 -20.66 11.60 20.86
N GLN A 378 -21.53 12.49 20.35
CA GLN A 378 -21.61 12.77 18.90
C GLN A 378 -20.31 13.38 18.38
N ARG A 379 -19.73 14.31 19.13
CA ARG A 379 -18.47 14.99 18.78
C ARG A 379 -17.31 14.01 18.63
N ILE A 380 -17.15 13.05 19.55
CA ILE A 380 -16.05 12.06 19.50
C ILE A 380 -16.26 10.95 18.45
N SER A 381 -17.49 10.76 17.98
CA SER A 381 -17.83 9.66 17.05
C SER A 381 -17.00 9.64 15.76
N SER A 382 -16.59 10.82 15.26
CA SER A 382 -15.74 10.91 14.06
C SER A 382 -14.35 10.34 14.26
N LEU A 383 -13.86 10.28 15.50
CA LEU A 383 -12.55 9.70 15.87
C LEU A 383 -12.63 8.20 16.18
N GLN A 384 -13.83 7.62 16.25
CA GLN A 384 -14.01 6.18 16.50
C GLN A 384 -13.65 5.33 15.28
N LEU A 385 -13.65 5.94 14.08
CA LEU A 385 -13.24 5.29 12.84
C LEU A 385 -11.89 5.82 12.37
N PRO A 386 -11.01 4.97 11.83
CA PRO A 386 -9.69 5.40 11.36
C PRO A 386 -9.80 6.29 10.10
N PHE A 387 -9.01 7.35 10.03
CA PHE A 387 -8.92 8.22 8.84
C PHE A 387 -7.94 7.64 7.81
N ARG A 388 -6.87 6.99 8.28
CA ARG A 388 -5.77 6.46 7.48
C ARG A 388 -5.25 5.12 8.01
N GLY A 389 -4.48 4.42 7.19
CA GLY A 389 -3.76 3.21 7.56
C GLY A 389 -3.90 2.06 6.54
N PRO A 390 -3.13 0.97 6.72
CA PRO A 390 -3.19 -0.22 5.88
C PRO A 390 -4.63 -0.75 5.73
N GLY A 391 -5.02 -1.13 4.52
CA GLY A 391 -6.36 -1.66 4.23
C GLY A 391 -7.49 -0.62 4.16
N ILE A 392 -7.25 0.63 4.59
CA ILE A 392 -8.20 1.76 4.45
C ILE A 392 -7.93 2.52 3.15
N THR A 393 -6.64 2.75 2.82
CA THR A 393 -6.22 3.45 1.61
C THR A 393 -6.55 2.67 0.35
N GLN A 394 -7.71 2.97 -0.25
CA GLN A 394 -8.15 2.41 -1.53
C GLN A 394 -8.26 3.54 -2.56
N GLY A 395 -7.13 4.01 -3.07
CA GLY A 395 -7.03 5.13 -4.03
C GLY A 395 -6.03 6.21 -3.62
N ASN A 396 -6.09 7.37 -4.27
CA ASN A 396 -5.22 8.51 -3.97
C ASN A 396 -5.66 9.20 -2.66
N PRO A 397 -4.74 9.43 -1.70
CA PRO A 397 -5.08 10.11 -0.44
C PRO A 397 -5.59 11.53 -0.70
N TYR A 398 -6.61 11.94 0.06
CA TYR A 398 -7.19 13.28 0.01
C TYR A 398 -7.34 13.84 1.43
N LYS A 399 -7.74 15.10 1.55
CA LYS A 399 -7.96 15.76 2.84
C LYS A 399 -9.45 15.97 3.11
N VAL A 400 -9.85 15.92 4.37
CA VAL A 400 -11.13 16.46 4.85
C VAL A 400 -10.87 17.71 5.68
N ILE A 401 -11.81 18.66 5.66
CA ILE A 401 -11.75 19.86 6.50
C ILE A 401 -12.54 19.56 7.78
N TYR A 402 -11.86 19.13 8.83
CA TYR A 402 -12.42 18.71 10.10
C TYR A 402 -12.60 19.90 11.06
N HIS A 403 -13.74 19.98 11.74
CA HIS A 403 -14.08 21.03 12.70
C HIS A 403 -14.12 20.46 14.13
N PRO A 404 -13.03 20.62 14.93
CA PRO A 404 -12.84 19.90 16.19
C PRO A 404 -13.85 20.23 17.29
N LEU A 405 -14.48 21.41 17.27
CA LEU A 405 -15.51 21.79 18.25
C LEU A 405 -16.77 20.93 18.11
N THR A 406 -17.12 20.57 16.87
CA THR A 406 -18.34 19.79 16.56
C THR A 406 -18.05 18.32 16.27
N GLY A 407 -16.80 17.96 15.94
CA GLY A 407 -16.46 16.62 15.48
C GLY A 407 -16.99 16.28 14.08
N LEU A 408 -17.41 17.29 13.33
CA LEU A 408 -17.95 17.17 11.98
C LEU A 408 -16.93 17.67 10.95
N CYS A 409 -17.17 17.39 9.67
CA CYS A 409 -16.34 17.87 8.57
C CYS A 409 -17.16 18.77 7.64
N VAL A 410 -16.50 19.61 6.86
CA VAL A 410 -17.15 20.40 5.80
C VAL A 410 -17.74 19.44 4.76
N THR A 411 -19.02 19.64 4.49
CA THR A 411 -19.81 18.89 3.51
C THR A 411 -20.54 19.87 2.60
N ARG A 412 -20.89 19.40 1.39
CA ARG A 412 -21.83 20.10 0.53
C ARG A 412 -23.06 19.23 0.31
N LYS A 413 -24.22 19.87 0.23
CA LYS A 413 -25.45 19.22 -0.25
C LYS A 413 -25.59 19.39 -1.76
N SER A 414 -25.35 20.61 -2.24
CA SER A 414 -25.30 20.99 -3.65
C SER A 414 -24.23 22.06 -3.88
N ILE A 415 -24.01 22.47 -5.14
CA ILE A 415 -23.10 23.59 -5.47
C ILE A 415 -23.71 24.95 -5.09
N GLN A 416 -25.04 25.05 -5.07
CA GLN A 416 -25.77 26.31 -4.85
C GLN A 416 -26.07 26.53 -3.36
N ASP A 417 -26.11 25.45 -2.58
CA ASP A 417 -26.29 25.53 -1.13
C ASP A 417 -25.00 26.00 -0.45
N PRO A 418 -25.12 26.75 0.66
CA PRO A 418 -23.98 27.04 1.52
C PRO A 418 -23.28 25.76 1.97
N LEU A 419 -21.95 25.81 2.04
CA LEU A 419 -21.18 24.78 2.70
C LEU A 419 -21.62 24.68 4.16
N ARG A 420 -21.66 23.46 4.70
CA ARG A 420 -22.07 23.22 6.09
C ARG A 420 -21.30 22.06 6.70
N LEU A 421 -21.33 21.96 8.03
CA LEU A 421 -20.78 20.79 8.70
C LEU A 421 -21.73 19.59 8.62
N GLY A 422 -21.15 18.41 8.45
CA GLY A 422 -21.84 17.13 8.44
C GLY A 422 -20.90 15.97 8.79
N PRO A 423 -21.42 14.72 8.84
CA PRO A 423 -20.61 13.56 9.15
C PRO A 423 -19.39 13.45 8.22
N CYS A 424 -18.21 13.17 8.78
CA CYS A 424 -16.97 13.10 8.00
C CYS A 424 -16.95 11.99 6.95
N SER A 425 -17.79 10.96 7.08
CA SER A 425 -18.02 9.96 6.04
C SER A 425 -18.61 10.54 4.75
N ASN A 426 -19.31 11.67 4.86
CA ASN A 426 -20.02 12.33 3.76
C ASN A 426 -19.27 13.59 3.28
N SER A 427 -18.07 13.82 3.79
CA SER A 427 -17.25 14.98 3.41
C SER A 427 -16.69 14.79 2.01
N ASP A 428 -16.65 15.86 1.24
CA ASP A 428 -15.94 15.89 -0.02
C ASP A 428 -14.45 15.64 0.19
N GLY A 429 -13.80 15.12 -0.85
CA GLY A 429 -12.35 15.06 -0.88
C GLY A 429 -11.78 16.42 -1.22
N TRP A 430 -10.87 16.93 -0.40
CA TRP A 430 -10.18 18.20 -0.64
C TRP A 430 -8.71 17.96 -0.98
N LYS A 431 -8.19 18.76 -1.90
CA LYS A 431 -6.77 18.88 -2.21
C LYS A 431 -6.28 20.25 -1.81
N TYR A 432 -5.34 20.29 -0.88
CA TYR A 432 -4.66 21.52 -0.49
C TYR A 432 -3.37 21.66 -1.31
N THR A 433 -3.30 22.66 -2.19
CA THR A 433 -2.18 22.84 -3.11
C THR A 433 -1.01 23.60 -2.46
N PRO A 434 0.22 23.51 -3.01
CA PRO A 434 1.34 24.35 -2.58
C PRO A 434 1.05 25.86 -2.68
N GLN A 435 0.16 26.27 -3.58
CA GLN A 435 -0.32 27.65 -3.73
C GLN A 435 -1.37 28.03 -2.67
N LYS A 436 -1.59 27.17 -1.66
CA LYS A 436 -2.53 27.37 -0.55
C LYS A 436 -3.99 27.42 -0.99
N ILE A 437 -4.36 26.67 -2.03
CA ILE A 437 -5.74 26.61 -2.53
C ILE A 437 -6.39 25.30 -2.06
N LEU A 438 -7.61 25.38 -1.55
CA LEU A 438 -8.43 24.22 -1.18
C LEU A 438 -9.38 23.86 -2.33
N ASN A 439 -9.00 22.87 -3.12
CA ASN A 439 -9.78 22.38 -4.26
C ASN A 439 -10.62 21.17 -3.87
N VAL A 440 -11.84 21.09 -4.37
CA VAL A 440 -12.68 19.88 -4.26
C VAL A 440 -12.21 18.87 -5.30
N MET A 441 -11.71 17.72 -4.85
CA MET A 441 -11.21 16.61 -5.66
C MET A 441 -12.25 16.16 -6.69
N GLY A 442 -11.81 15.93 -7.92
CA GLY A 442 -12.69 15.56 -9.03
C GLY A 442 -13.49 16.72 -9.63
N THR A 443 -13.30 17.96 -9.18
CA THR A 443 -14.02 19.15 -9.70
C THR A 443 -13.07 20.34 -9.94
N TYR A 444 -13.61 21.44 -10.48
CA TYR A 444 -12.91 22.72 -10.66
C TYR A 444 -13.15 23.72 -9.54
N TYR A 445 -13.90 23.32 -8.52
CA TYR A 445 -14.29 24.21 -7.44
C TYR A 445 -13.17 24.33 -6.41
N CYS A 446 -12.87 25.56 -6.02
CA CYS A 446 -12.07 25.89 -4.85
C CYS A 446 -12.90 26.69 -3.84
N LEU A 447 -12.51 26.58 -2.57
CA LEU A 447 -13.07 27.40 -1.52
C LEU A 447 -12.68 28.87 -1.72
N GLN A 448 -13.64 29.78 -1.66
CA GLN A 448 -13.46 31.21 -1.81
C GLN A 448 -14.18 31.97 -0.69
N ALA A 449 -13.49 32.94 -0.11
CA ALA A 449 -14.05 33.92 0.82
C ALA A 449 -14.76 35.04 0.03
N ASP A 450 -15.96 35.40 0.45
CA ASP A 450 -16.78 36.41 -0.23
C ASP A 450 -16.65 37.77 0.46
N GLN A 451 -17.26 37.90 1.64
CA GLN A 451 -17.20 39.08 2.51
C GLN A 451 -17.24 38.63 3.98
N GLU A 452 -16.86 39.51 4.89
CA GLU A 452 -17.04 39.27 6.32
C GLU A 452 -18.53 39.11 6.65
N GLY A 453 -18.89 38.09 7.44
CA GLY A 453 -20.26 37.73 7.79
C GLY A 453 -21.00 36.88 6.77
N ASN A 454 -20.46 36.70 5.55
CA ASN A 454 -21.12 35.93 4.50
C ASN A 454 -20.70 34.44 4.49
N PRO A 455 -21.53 33.55 3.94
CA PRO A 455 -21.15 32.16 3.67
C PRO A 455 -19.91 32.05 2.77
N ALA A 456 -19.02 31.11 3.08
CA ALA A 456 -17.94 30.75 2.19
C ALA A 456 -18.51 30.05 0.94
N LYS A 457 -17.98 30.39 -0.24
CA LYS A 457 -18.51 29.93 -1.53
C LYS A 457 -17.53 29.01 -2.24
N LEU A 458 -18.05 28.22 -3.17
CA LEU A 458 -17.23 27.48 -4.13
C LEU A 458 -17.12 28.27 -5.43
N SER A 459 -15.89 28.43 -5.92
CA SER A 459 -15.59 29.21 -7.13
C SER A 459 -14.77 28.39 -8.11
N ILE A 460 -14.90 28.71 -9.39
CA ILE A 460 -14.04 28.16 -10.45
C ILE A 460 -12.83 29.07 -10.73
N ILE A 461 -12.80 30.27 -10.12
CA ILE A 461 -11.73 31.26 -10.30
C ILE A 461 -10.79 31.20 -9.08
N CYS A 462 -9.85 30.28 -9.11
CA CYS A 462 -8.99 29.95 -7.97
C CYS A 462 -7.67 30.73 -7.90
N SER A 463 -7.52 31.78 -8.72
CA SER A 463 -6.32 32.61 -8.79
C SER A 463 -6.36 33.86 -7.91
N ALA A 464 -7.56 34.25 -7.45
CA ALA A 464 -7.77 35.45 -6.64
C ALA A 464 -7.24 35.29 -5.20
N SER A 465 -6.89 36.42 -4.56
CA SER A 465 -6.39 36.43 -3.17
C SER A 465 -7.36 35.81 -2.17
N ASN A 466 -8.66 35.99 -2.40
CA ASN A 466 -9.75 35.46 -1.57
C ASN A 466 -10.02 33.95 -1.77
N SER A 467 -9.24 33.27 -2.62
CA SER A 467 -9.27 31.80 -2.77
C SER A 467 -8.02 31.13 -2.19
N LYS A 468 -7.09 31.91 -1.61
CA LYS A 468 -5.90 31.41 -0.91
C LYS A 468 -6.21 31.29 0.58
N TRP A 469 -5.98 30.11 1.13
CA TRP A 469 -6.29 29.75 2.51
C TRP A 469 -5.03 29.35 3.25
N GLU A 470 -4.66 30.13 4.27
CA GLU A 470 -3.43 29.97 5.04
C GLU A 470 -3.72 29.54 6.48
N MET A 471 -2.89 28.66 7.01
CA MET A 471 -2.92 28.28 8.43
C MET A 471 -2.04 29.24 9.23
N ILE A 472 -2.63 30.31 9.75
CA ILE A 472 -1.87 31.48 10.23
C ILE A 472 -1.61 31.52 11.74
N SER A 473 -2.27 30.67 12.52
CA SER A 473 -2.24 30.73 13.98
C SER A 473 -1.22 29.79 14.62
N ASP A 474 -0.81 30.05 15.86
CA ASP A 474 0.13 29.20 16.61
C ASP A 474 -0.36 27.75 16.73
N SER A 475 -1.67 27.56 16.95
CA SER A 475 -2.30 26.23 16.94
C SER A 475 -2.33 25.57 15.56
N LYS A 476 -2.10 26.34 14.48
CA LYS A 476 -2.32 25.96 13.08
C LYS A 476 -3.74 25.40 12.88
N LEU A 477 -4.75 26.11 13.40
CA LEU A 477 -6.16 25.74 13.26
C LEU A 477 -7.02 26.84 12.59
N HIS A 478 -6.49 28.04 12.39
CA HIS A 478 -7.22 29.09 11.67
C HIS A 478 -6.91 29.02 10.17
N LEU A 479 -7.89 28.64 9.36
CA LEU A 479 -7.85 28.78 7.90
C LEU A 479 -8.25 30.21 7.52
N SER A 480 -7.30 31.01 7.07
CA SER A 480 -7.49 32.43 6.78
C SER A 480 -7.33 32.78 5.31
N SER A 481 -8.13 33.73 4.82
CA SER A 481 -8.05 34.27 3.46
C SER A 481 -8.13 35.80 3.45
N ASN A 482 -7.62 36.43 2.39
CA ASN A 482 -7.67 37.88 2.20
C ASN A 482 -8.80 38.25 1.23
N LEU A 483 -9.75 39.07 1.68
CA LEU A 483 -10.82 39.60 0.86
C LEU A 483 -10.29 40.56 -0.22
N THR A 484 -11.14 40.91 -1.18
CA THR A 484 -10.77 41.80 -2.30
C THR A 484 -10.46 43.23 -1.86
N ASP A 485 -10.97 43.66 -0.70
CA ASP A 485 -10.66 44.95 -0.06
C ASP A 485 -9.36 44.94 0.76
N GLY A 486 -8.67 43.80 0.81
CA GLY A 486 -7.43 43.60 1.56
C GLY A 486 -7.62 43.22 3.03
N SER A 487 -8.86 43.18 3.53
CA SER A 487 -9.15 42.70 4.88
C SER A 487 -8.95 41.18 4.99
N LYS A 488 -8.65 40.70 6.20
CA LYS A 488 -8.33 39.30 6.47
C LYS A 488 -9.44 38.65 7.27
N VAL A 489 -9.94 37.52 6.76
CA VAL A 489 -10.99 36.72 7.41
C VAL A 489 -10.50 35.32 7.69
N CYS A 490 -11.17 34.65 8.62
CA CYS A 490 -11.01 33.24 8.94
C CYS A 490 -12.30 32.47 8.64
N LEU A 491 -12.14 31.20 8.28
CA LEU A 491 -13.27 30.27 8.22
C LEU A 491 -13.89 30.16 9.61
N ASP A 492 -15.21 30.21 9.68
CA ASP A 492 -15.99 30.17 10.91
C ASP A 492 -17.29 29.37 10.67
N ILE A 493 -18.01 29.06 11.74
CA ILE A 493 -19.36 28.50 11.65
C ILE A 493 -20.41 29.42 12.28
N ASP A 494 -21.59 29.46 11.68
CA ASP A 494 -22.77 30.09 12.27
C ASP A 494 -23.52 29.14 13.23
N SER A 495 -24.60 29.62 13.84
CA SER A 495 -25.44 28.83 14.77
C SER A 495 -26.14 27.62 14.12
N ASN A 496 -26.20 27.57 12.79
CA ASN A 496 -26.80 26.48 12.02
C ASN A 496 -25.72 25.53 11.43
N ASN A 497 -24.46 25.68 11.85
CA ASN A 497 -23.30 24.97 11.33
C ASN A 497 -23.02 25.22 9.82
N ASN A 498 -23.47 26.35 9.27
CA ASN A 498 -23.06 26.77 7.94
C ASN A 498 -21.64 27.37 8.01
N ILE A 499 -20.86 27.15 6.96
CA ILE A 499 -19.50 27.66 6.84
C ILE A 499 -19.57 29.11 6.36
N VAL A 500 -19.07 30.02 7.19
CA VAL A 500 -19.04 31.47 6.94
C VAL A 500 -17.60 32.00 7.07
N THR A 501 -17.39 33.26 6.71
CA THR A 501 -16.10 33.95 6.90
C THR A 501 -16.26 35.16 7.80
N ASN A 502 -15.51 35.22 8.90
CA ASN A 502 -15.55 36.31 9.88
C ASN A 502 -14.15 36.83 10.20
N ALA A 503 -14.03 37.98 10.88
CA ALA A 503 -12.77 38.40 11.47
C ALA A 503 -12.16 37.29 12.35
N CYS A 504 -10.85 37.08 12.21
CA CYS A 504 -10.14 36.03 12.93
C CYS A 504 -10.09 36.29 14.45
N LYS A 505 -10.54 35.32 15.24
CA LYS A 505 -10.59 35.35 16.70
C LYS A 505 -9.25 34.89 17.30
N CYS A 506 -8.93 35.37 18.50
CA CYS A 506 -7.78 34.92 19.30
C CYS A 506 -6.38 34.97 18.66
N LEU A 507 -6.18 35.79 17.62
CA LEU A 507 -4.85 36.05 17.08
C LEU A 507 -4.11 37.17 17.84
N SER A 508 -4.83 37.96 18.64
CA SER A 508 -4.24 38.89 19.61
C SER A 508 -3.81 38.15 20.88
N THR A 509 -3.11 38.84 21.78
CA THR A 509 -2.71 38.31 23.09
C THR A 509 -3.85 38.26 24.12
N ASP A 510 -5.11 38.47 23.69
CA ASP A 510 -6.28 38.38 24.55
C ASP A 510 -6.54 36.93 24.99
N HIS A 511 -6.71 36.71 26.29
CA HIS A 511 -6.96 35.40 26.89
C HIS A 511 -8.45 35.12 27.13
N THR A 512 -9.32 36.14 27.00
CA THR A 512 -10.76 36.03 27.20
C THR A 512 -11.52 35.58 25.95
N CYS A 513 -10.86 35.62 24.80
CA CYS A 513 -11.42 35.21 23.52
C CYS A 513 -11.70 33.68 23.43
N ASP A 514 -12.53 33.28 22.46
CA ASP A 514 -12.79 31.86 22.13
C ASP A 514 -12.66 31.64 20.60
N PRO A 515 -11.69 30.83 20.14
CA PRO A 515 -11.49 30.56 18.73
C PRO A 515 -12.20 29.28 18.25
N GLY A 516 -12.91 28.56 19.12
CA GLY A 516 -13.37 27.19 18.86
C GLY A 516 -14.21 27.02 17.59
N SER A 517 -15.04 28.01 17.24
CA SER A 517 -15.86 28.01 16.02
C SER A 517 -15.06 28.27 14.73
N GLN A 518 -13.84 28.79 14.84
CA GLN A 518 -12.93 29.09 13.74
C GLN A 518 -11.79 28.09 13.60
N TRP A 519 -11.75 27.07 14.46
CA TRP A 519 -10.74 26.03 14.40
C TRP A 519 -11.15 24.96 13.39
N PHE A 520 -10.36 24.84 12.34
CA PHE A 520 -10.48 23.82 11.31
C PHE A 520 -9.12 23.14 11.11
N LYS A 521 -9.14 21.82 10.92
CA LYS A 521 -7.96 21.01 10.67
C LYS A 521 -8.09 20.30 9.34
N LEU A 522 -7.05 20.36 8.52
CA LEU A 522 -6.98 19.59 7.29
C LEU A 522 -6.43 18.21 7.60
N VAL A 523 -7.28 17.19 7.57
CA VAL A 523 -6.95 15.81 7.98
C VAL A 523 -6.78 14.92 6.77
N ASP A 524 -5.66 14.20 6.69
CA ASP A 524 -5.43 13.21 5.62
C ASP A 524 -6.31 11.98 5.80
N THR A 525 -6.92 11.53 4.71
CA THR A 525 -7.71 10.31 4.68
C THR A 525 -7.42 9.43 3.47
N GLY A 526 -7.41 8.13 3.72
CA GLY A 526 -7.30 7.10 2.68
C GLY A 526 -8.64 6.42 2.34
N ARG A 527 -9.74 6.80 3.02
CA ARG A 527 -11.05 6.16 2.79
C ARG A 527 -11.42 6.27 1.32
N LYS A 528 -12.13 5.26 0.77
CA LYS A 528 -12.69 5.37 -0.57
C LYS A 528 -13.54 6.64 -0.59
N LEU A 529 -13.24 7.56 -1.51
CA LEU A 529 -14.08 8.73 -1.72
C LEU A 529 -15.48 8.18 -2.02
N GLN A 530 -16.41 8.29 -1.08
CA GLN A 530 -17.82 8.18 -1.40
C GLN A 530 -18.08 9.39 -2.25
N SER A 531 -17.93 9.22 -3.56
CA SER A 531 -18.45 10.16 -4.51
C SER A 531 -19.93 10.27 -4.17
N HIS A 532 -20.30 11.38 -3.52
CA HIS A 532 -21.52 12.06 -3.91
C HIS A 532 -21.32 12.49 -5.38
N PHE A 533 -21.27 11.49 -6.28
CA PHE A 533 -21.84 11.63 -7.60
C PHE A 533 -23.24 12.08 -7.31
N PHE A 534 -23.50 13.32 -7.74
CA PHE A 534 -24.77 13.98 -7.64
C PHE A 534 -25.88 12.94 -7.61
N SER A 535 -26.61 12.86 -6.48
CA SER A 535 -28.02 12.56 -6.62
C SER A 535 -28.49 13.54 -7.70
N ALA A 536 -29.07 13.03 -8.78
CA ALA A 536 -29.39 13.73 -10.01
C ALA A 536 -30.34 14.93 -9.80
N SER A 537 -29.89 15.98 -9.11
CA SER A 537 -30.72 17.08 -8.63
C SER A 537 -30.25 18.44 -9.12
N ASP A 538 -28.96 18.74 -9.21
CA ASP A 538 -28.51 20.14 -9.36
C ASP A 538 -27.63 20.40 -10.58
N ASP A 539 -28.14 20.06 -11.76
CA ASP A 539 -27.75 20.76 -12.99
C ASP A 539 -28.06 22.27 -12.82
N SER A 540 -27.14 23.16 -13.22
CA SER A 540 -27.44 24.60 -13.35
C SER A 540 -28.68 24.78 -14.25
N THR A 541 -29.50 25.81 -14.05
CA THR A 541 -30.70 26.06 -14.89
C THR A 541 -30.37 26.03 -16.39
N MET A 542 -29.20 26.54 -16.77
CA MET A 542 -28.68 26.49 -18.14
C MET A 542 -28.33 25.06 -18.58
N THR A 543 -27.69 24.24 -17.73
CA THR A 543 -27.37 22.83 -18.04
C THR A 543 -28.64 21.99 -18.18
N LYS A 544 -29.64 22.19 -17.32
CA LYS A 544 -30.97 21.55 -17.44
C LYS A 544 -31.62 21.91 -18.76
N GLN A 545 -31.59 23.19 -19.13
CA GLN A 545 -32.12 23.67 -20.41
C GLN A 545 -31.39 23.05 -21.60
N ILE A 546 -30.06 23.01 -21.58
CA ILE A 546 -29.26 22.38 -22.65
C ILE A 546 -29.62 20.89 -22.77
N ARG A 547 -29.63 20.14 -21.67
CA ARG A 547 -29.97 18.72 -21.69
C ARG A 547 -31.40 18.46 -22.14
N ALA A 548 -32.35 19.33 -21.80
CA ALA A 548 -33.74 19.23 -22.24
C ALA A 548 -33.92 19.32 -23.77
N THR A 549 -32.92 19.85 -24.50
CA THR A 549 -32.92 19.84 -25.98
C THR A 549 -32.47 18.51 -26.59
N HIS A 550 -32.10 17.51 -25.79
CA HIS A 550 -31.54 16.26 -26.27
C HIS A 550 -32.51 15.10 -26.09
N ALA A 551 -32.92 14.51 -27.21
CA ALA A 551 -33.82 13.37 -27.28
C ALA A 551 -33.38 12.47 -28.46
N PRO A 552 -32.24 11.76 -28.33
CA PRO A 552 -31.71 10.92 -29.41
C PRO A 552 -32.62 9.69 -29.61
N VAL A 553 -32.69 9.20 -30.84
CA VAL A 553 -33.38 7.94 -31.17
C VAL A 553 -32.33 6.83 -31.22
N ASP A 554 -32.50 5.75 -30.45
CA ASP A 554 -31.47 4.72 -30.23
C ASP A 554 -31.01 3.97 -31.50
N ASP A 555 -31.72 4.10 -32.62
CA ASP A 555 -31.52 3.36 -33.87
C ASP A 555 -30.82 4.15 -35.01
N GLU A 556 -30.49 5.44 -34.82
CA GLU A 556 -29.81 6.29 -35.83
C GLU A 556 -28.42 6.77 -35.35
N ARG A 557 -27.46 5.85 -35.18
CA ARG A 557 -26.05 6.22 -35.00
C ARG A 557 -25.42 6.55 -36.34
N ILE A 558 -25.23 7.84 -36.62
CA ILE A 558 -24.58 8.33 -37.85
C ILE A 558 -23.11 8.56 -37.56
N ASP A 559 -22.22 7.94 -38.34
CA ASP A 559 -20.79 8.26 -38.29
C ASP A 559 -20.54 9.65 -38.94
N VAL A 560 -20.21 10.62 -38.09
CA VAL A 560 -19.96 12.01 -38.49
C VAL A 560 -18.48 12.32 -38.70
N ARG A 561 -17.57 11.34 -38.54
CA ARG A 561 -16.13 11.54 -38.73
C ARG A 561 -15.77 12.02 -40.15
N PRO A 562 -16.36 11.47 -41.23
CA PRO A 562 -16.11 11.98 -42.58
C PRO A 562 -16.53 13.45 -42.75
N LEU A 563 -17.63 13.87 -42.11
CA LEU A 563 -18.12 15.25 -42.16
C LEU A 563 -17.14 16.22 -41.47
N LEU A 564 -16.64 15.83 -40.29
CA LEU A 564 -15.69 16.64 -39.53
C LEU A 564 -14.39 16.87 -40.31
N ASN A 565 -13.91 15.85 -41.04
CA ASN A 565 -12.72 15.97 -41.89
C ASN A 565 -12.92 17.01 -43.01
N VAL A 566 -14.10 17.05 -43.63
CA VAL A 566 -14.45 18.07 -44.66
C VAL A 566 -14.48 19.47 -44.05
N VAL A 567 -15.08 19.63 -42.87
CA VAL A 567 -15.09 20.91 -42.14
C VAL A 567 -13.68 21.39 -41.83
N GLN A 568 -12.82 20.50 -41.33
CA GLN A 568 -11.43 20.82 -41.00
C GLN A 568 -10.66 21.26 -42.25
N HIS A 569 -10.89 20.61 -43.39
CA HIS A 569 -10.32 21.03 -44.67
C HIS A 569 -10.80 22.45 -45.08
N ILE A 570 -12.09 22.76 -44.96
CA ILE A 570 -12.63 24.10 -45.27
C ILE A 570 -11.98 25.17 -44.39
N PHE A 571 -11.87 24.94 -43.07
CA PHE A 571 -11.29 25.91 -42.14
C PHE A 571 -9.78 26.09 -42.36
N ASN A 572 -9.03 25.01 -42.59
CA ASN A 572 -7.59 25.08 -42.87
C ASN A 572 -7.30 25.78 -44.20
N SER A 573 -8.09 25.48 -45.24
CA SER A 573 -7.96 26.13 -46.55
C SER A 573 -8.23 27.64 -46.44
N ALA A 574 -9.28 28.04 -45.72
CA ALA A 574 -9.56 29.44 -45.44
C ALA A 574 -8.46 30.14 -44.63
N ALA A 575 -7.90 29.48 -43.61
CA ALA A 575 -6.81 30.02 -42.80
C ALA A 575 -5.52 30.28 -43.60
N SER A 576 -5.24 29.45 -44.62
CA SER A 576 -4.09 29.62 -45.52
C SER A 576 -4.22 30.82 -46.48
N ILE A 577 -5.44 31.30 -46.72
CA ILE A 577 -5.74 32.41 -47.63
C ILE A 577 -5.52 33.78 -46.93
N ILE A 578 -5.72 33.84 -45.60
CA ILE A 578 -5.62 35.07 -44.80
C ILE A 578 -4.26 35.80 -44.96
N PRO A 579 -3.09 35.13 -44.91
CA PRO A 579 -1.81 35.81 -45.11
C PRO A 579 -1.54 36.23 -46.57
N GLY A 580 -2.06 35.47 -47.54
CA GLY A 580 -1.83 35.72 -48.97
C GLY A 580 -2.53 36.97 -49.51
N ILE A 581 -3.72 37.30 -48.97
CA ILE A 581 -4.46 38.52 -49.28
C ILE A 581 -3.79 39.75 -48.64
N VAL A 582 -3.25 39.63 -47.42
CA VAL A 582 -2.51 40.69 -46.71
C VAL A 582 -1.18 41.03 -47.39
N GLN A 583 -0.54 40.07 -48.08
CA GLN A 583 0.77 40.25 -48.71
C GLN A 583 0.77 40.35 -50.26
N GLY A 584 -0.39 40.31 -50.92
CA GLY A 584 -0.51 40.52 -52.36
C GLY A 584 0.13 39.44 -53.26
N LYS A 585 0.25 38.18 -52.80
CA LYS A 585 0.77 37.06 -53.62
C LYS A 585 -0.32 36.06 -53.98
N PRO A 586 -0.33 35.49 -55.21
CA PRO A 586 -1.28 34.46 -55.58
C PRO A 586 -1.03 33.19 -54.76
N ALA A 587 -2.06 32.71 -54.07
CA ALA A 587 -2.01 31.47 -53.30
C ALA A 587 -1.87 30.27 -54.26
N LYS A 588 -0.81 29.47 -54.09
CA LYS A 588 -0.67 28.14 -54.71
C LYS A 588 -1.46 27.13 -53.88
N LEU A 589 -2.39 26.43 -54.54
CA LEU A 589 -3.09 25.29 -53.96
C LEU A 589 -2.23 24.04 -54.19
N ASP A 590 -1.60 23.51 -53.15
CA ASP A 590 -0.99 22.17 -53.24
C ASP A 590 -2.10 21.12 -53.20
N GLY A 591 -2.11 20.27 -54.23
CA GLY A 591 -3.06 19.17 -54.36
C GLY A 591 -2.78 18.08 -53.35
N LEU A 592 -3.72 17.87 -52.43
CA LEU A 592 -3.77 16.70 -51.55
C LEU A 592 -5.24 16.39 -51.23
N MET A 593 -6.00 16.03 -52.25
CA MET A 593 -7.16 15.15 -52.11
C MET A 593 -6.79 13.84 -52.81
N ASP A 594 -6.05 12.98 -52.13
CA ASP A 594 -5.90 11.58 -52.53
C ASP A 594 -6.42 10.68 -51.41
N SER A 595 -7.36 9.81 -51.78
CA SER A 595 -8.05 8.78 -50.97
C SER A 595 -9.04 9.25 -49.88
N PHE A 596 -10.11 9.95 -50.28
CA PHE A 596 -11.35 9.94 -49.47
C PHE A 596 -12.27 8.83 -49.97
N GLN A 597 -12.80 7.98 -49.07
CA GLN A 597 -13.86 7.02 -49.39
C GLN A 597 -15.14 7.80 -49.74
N GLN A 598 -15.30 8.07 -51.03
CA GLN A 598 -16.33 8.96 -51.56
C GLN A 598 -17.74 8.37 -51.40
N SER A 599 -17.90 7.06 -51.17
CA SER A 599 -19.20 6.42 -50.96
C SER A 599 -19.81 6.70 -49.58
N GLU A 600 -19.04 6.55 -48.49
CA GLU A 600 -19.53 6.78 -47.11
C GLU A 600 -19.95 8.24 -46.87
N LEU A 601 -19.23 9.19 -47.48
CA LEU A 601 -19.58 10.61 -47.44
C LEU A 601 -20.87 10.92 -48.22
N THR A 602 -21.15 10.21 -49.31
CA THR A 602 -22.34 10.44 -50.15
C THR A 602 -23.61 10.00 -49.42
N ASP A 603 -23.60 8.81 -48.81
CA ASP A 603 -24.74 8.28 -48.06
C ASP A 603 -25.06 9.14 -46.82
N MET A 604 -24.04 9.66 -46.13
CA MET A 604 -24.22 10.55 -44.98
C MET A 604 -24.71 11.96 -45.38
N LEU A 605 -24.27 12.49 -46.52
CA LEU A 605 -24.76 13.77 -47.04
C LEU A 605 -26.22 13.68 -47.48
N ASP A 606 -26.68 12.55 -48.01
CA ASP A 606 -28.10 12.35 -48.36
C ASP A 606 -29.01 12.42 -47.12
N ILE A 607 -28.52 11.98 -45.95
CA ILE A 607 -29.25 12.02 -44.67
C ILE A 607 -29.16 13.40 -43.99
N THR A 608 -28.01 14.09 -44.10
CA THR A 608 -27.71 15.27 -43.28
C THR A 608 -27.79 16.61 -44.04
N SER A 609 -27.72 16.62 -45.37
CA SER A 609 -27.65 17.86 -46.19
C SER A 609 -28.87 18.77 -45.98
N HIS A 610 -30.08 18.22 -45.88
CA HIS A 610 -31.27 19.01 -45.57
C HIS A 610 -31.15 19.70 -44.18
N THR A 611 -30.68 18.96 -43.18
CA THR A 611 -30.46 19.47 -41.82
C THR A 611 -29.35 20.53 -41.78
N ILE A 612 -28.22 20.28 -42.44
CA ILE A 612 -27.09 21.22 -42.55
C ILE A 612 -27.56 22.53 -43.19
N ASN A 613 -28.31 22.48 -44.29
CA ASN A 613 -28.85 23.66 -44.95
C ASN A 613 -29.83 24.42 -44.05
N LYS A 614 -30.71 23.71 -43.33
CA LYS A 614 -31.67 24.33 -42.40
C LYS A 614 -30.96 25.08 -41.25
N VAL A 615 -29.94 24.46 -40.64
CA VAL A 615 -29.12 25.11 -39.60
C VAL A 615 -28.32 26.28 -40.18
N SER A 616 -27.76 26.12 -41.39
CA SER A 616 -27.02 27.16 -42.10
C SER A 616 -27.88 28.41 -42.35
N CYS A 617 -29.15 28.23 -42.72
CA CYS A 617 -30.12 29.31 -42.87
C CYS A 617 -30.46 29.98 -41.53
N GLU A 618 -30.68 29.20 -40.47
CA GLU A 618 -30.98 29.75 -39.14
C GLU A 618 -29.83 30.62 -38.62
N ILE A 619 -28.58 30.17 -38.76
CA ILE A 619 -27.38 30.94 -38.41
C ILE A 619 -27.36 32.27 -39.20
N SER A 620 -27.55 32.24 -40.52
CA SER A 620 -27.50 33.46 -41.34
C SER A 620 -28.65 34.44 -41.06
N CYS A 621 -29.88 33.96 -40.91
CA CYS A 621 -31.06 34.81 -40.73
C CYS A 621 -31.09 35.51 -39.37
N LYS A 622 -30.71 34.81 -38.28
CA LYS A 622 -30.77 35.37 -36.92
C LYS A 622 -29.62 36.34 -36.61
N CYS A 623 -28.45 36.12 -37.21
CA CYS A 623 -27.32 37.06 -37.12
C CYS A 623 -27.60 38.39 -37.83
N LEU A 624 -28.42 38.42 -38.89
CA LEU A 624 -28.83 39.66 -39.58
C LEU A 624 -29.87 40.48 -38.79
N SER A 625 -30.68 39.84 -37.95
CA SER A 625 -31.73 40.49 -37.17
C SER A 625 -31.29 41.02 -35.79
N GLY A 626 -30.01 40.88 -35.42
CA GLY A 626 -29.51 41.25 -34.09
C GLY A 626 -30.09 40.41 -32.95
N GLY A 627 -30.42 39.14 -33.20
CA GLY A 627 -31.07 38.26 -32.22
C GLY A 627 -30.14 37.85 -31.06
N ASP A 628 -30.73 37.51 -29.91
CA ASP A 628 -30.00 36.98 -28.75
C ASP A 628 -29.23 35.69 -29.12
N ALA A 629 -27.90 35.71 -28.92
CA ALA A 629 -27.01 34.60 -29.23
C ALA A 629 -27.35 33.34 -28.40
N HIS A 630 -27.83 33.50 -27.17
CA HIS A 630 -28.25 32.38 -26.35
C HIS A 630 -29.52 31.71 -26.91
N ALA A 631 -30.57 32.48 -27.20
CA ALA A 631 -31.80 31.96 -27.82
C ALA A 631 -31.52 31.26 -29.15
N THR A 632 -30.64 31.80 -29.98
CA THR A 632 -30.25 31.18 -31.27
C THR A 632 -29.51 29.86 -31.06
N THR A 633 -28.59 29.80 -30.08
CA THR A 633 -27.86 28.56 -29.72
C THR A 633 -28.84 27.47 -29.27
N MET A 634 -29.81 27.81 -28.42
CA MET A 634 -30.83 26.88 -27.94
C MET A 634 -31.78 26.43 -29.05
N GLY A 635 -32.12 27.31 -29.99
CA GLY A 635 -32.90 26.98 -31.19
C GLY A 635 -32.20 25.93 -32.06
N ILE A 636 -30.91 26.11 -32.34
CA ILE A 636 -30.10 25.14 -33.09
C ILE A 636 -30.03 23.78 -32.36
N LEU A 637 -29.79 23.79 -31.04
CA LEU A 637 -29.76 22.56 -30.24
C LEU A 637 -31.08 21.78 -30.28
N SER A 638 -32.21 22.50 -30.28
CA SER A 638 -33.55 21.92 -30.41
C SER A 638 -33.82 21.36 -31.82
N MET A 639 -33.38 22.08 -32.87
CA MET A 639 -33.45 21.59 -34.26
C MET A 639 -32.66 20.29 -34.45
N LEU A 640 -31.57 20.11 -33.70
CA LEU A 640 -30.71 18.93 -33.73
C LEU A 640 -31.04 17.91 -32.62
N SER A 641 -32.22 18.01 -31.99
CA SER A 641 -32.59 17.22 -30.80
C SER A 641 -32.39 15.71 -30.94
N ARG A 642 -32.72 15.15 -32.11
CA ARG A 642 -32.61 13.72 -32.45
C ARG A 642 -31.18 13.18 -32.61
N TYR A 643 -30.19 14.05 -32.77
CA TYR A 643 -28.80 13.65 -32.98
C TYR A 643 -28.06 13.51 -31.64
N SER A 644 -27.06 12.63 -31.60
CA SER A 644 -26.08 12.51 -30.51
C SER A 644 -25.24 13.78 -30.37
N TRP A 645 -24.66 14.05 -29.19
CA TRP A 645 -23.96 15.30 -28.91
C TRP A 645 -22.81 15.60 -29.88
N GLU A 646 -22.03 14.58 -30.24
CA GLU A 646 -20.97 14.62 -31.23
C GLU A 646 -21.51 14.97 -32.63
N ALA A 647 -22.64 14.37 -33.03
CA ALA A 647 -23.28 14.67 -34.30
C ALA A 647 -23.85 16.11 -34.32
N LYS A 648 -24.44 16.59 -33.22
CA LYS A 648 -24.96 17.97 -33.11
C LYS A 648 -23.87 19.01 -33.39
N VAL A 649 -22.69 18.85 -32.76
CA VAL A 649 -21.59 19.81 -32.92
C VAL A 649 -20.98 19.75 -34.32
N VAL A 650 -20.80 18.55 -34.89
CA VAL A 650 -20.25 18.40 -36.25
C VAL A 650 -21.20 18.95 -37.31
N ILE A 651 -22.51 18.70 -37.20
CA ILE A 651 -23.53 19.25 -38.13
C ILE A 651 -23.58 20.77 -38.04
N ALA A 652 -23.52 21.35 -36.83
CA ALA A 652 -23.48 22.79 -36.65
C ALA A 652 -22.21 23.41 -37.25
N LEU A 653 -21.04 22.77 -37.06
CA LEU A 653 -19.79 23.20 -37.68
C LEU A 653 -19.81 23.09 -39.20
N ALA A 654 -20.44 22.06 -39.76
CA ALA A 654 -20.61 21.90 -41.21
C ALA A 654 -21.54 22.97 -41.82
N ALA A 655 -22.63 23.31 -41.12
CA ALA A 655 -23.52 24.40 -41.50
C ALA A 655 -22.79 25.74 -41.51
N PHE A 656 -22.00 26.03 -40.47
CA PHE A 656 -21.16 27.21 -40.45
C PHE A 656 -20.07 27.18 -41.52
N GLY A 657 -19.40 26.05 -41.71
CA GLY A 657 -18.38 25.84 -42.74
C GLY A 657 -18.90 26.10 -44.15
N THR A 658 -20.17 25.81 -44.42
CA THR A 658 -20.81 26.13 -45.70
C THR A 658 -20.91 27.65 -45.93
N ASN A 659 -21.32 28.41 -44.91
CA ASN A 659 -21.40 29.88 -44.99
C ASN A 659 -20.00 30.52 -45.04
N PHE A 660 -19.09 30.04 -44.18
CA PHE A 660 -17.70 30.50 -44.08
C PHE A 660 -16.92 30.23 -45.38
N GLY A 661 -17.02 29.02 -45.92
CA GLY A 661 -16.37 28.62 -47.17
C GLY A 661 -16.89 29.41 -48.37
N LYS A 662 -18.22 29.66 -48.47
CA LYS A 662 -18.79 30.50 -49.53
C LYS A 662 -18.21 31.92 -49.52
N PHE A 663 -18.03 32.51 -48.33
CA PHE A 663 -17.42 33.84 -48.18
C PHE A 663 -15.96 33.85 -48.67
N TRP A 664 -15.12 32.94 -48.17
CA TRP A 664 -13.70 32.89 -48.53
C TRP A 664 -13.46 32.49 -49.98
N LEU A 665 -14.28 31.60 -50.54
CA LEU A 665 -14.22 31.23 -51.96
C LEU A 665 -14.52 32.44 -52.85
N LEU A 666 -15.59 33.19 -52.56
CA LEU A 666 -15.91 34.45 -53.25
C LEU A 666 -14.78 35.48 -53.10
N ALA A 667 -14.26 35.67 -51.89
CA ALA A 667 -13.14 36.57 -51.62
C ALA A 667 -11.87 36.19 -52.41
N GLN A 668 -11.59 34.89 -52.59
CA GLN A 668 -10.42 34.42 -53.31
C GLN A 668 -10.55 34.56 -54.84
N VAL A 669 -11.72 34.27 -55.41
CA VAL A 669 -11.89 34.16 -56.88
C VAL A 669 -12.54 35.39 -57.54
N HIS A 670 -13.02 36.39 -56.78
CA HIS A 670 -13.66 37.59 -57.36
C HIS A 670 -12.74 38.38 -58.31
N ALA A 671 -11.42 38.32 -58.10
CA ALA A 671 -10.45 39.01 -58.94
C ALA A 671 -10.31 38.37 -60.32
N THR A 672 -10.49 37.05 -60.43
CA THR A 672 -10.19 36.26 -61.65
C THR A 672 -11.43 35.70 -62.35
N ASN A 673 -12.57 35.58 -61.66
CA ASN A 673 -13.80 35.01 -62.20
C ASN A 673 -14.91 36.10 -62.33
N PRO A 674 -15.42 36.39 -63.55
CA PRO A 674 -16.44 37.43 -63.76
C PRO A 674 -17.75 37.21 -62.98
N LEU A 675 -18.20 35.95 -62.85
CA LEU A 675 -19.40 35.61 -62.08
C LEU A 675 -19.19 35.87 -60.59
N ALA A 676 -18.05 35.44 -60.05
CA ALA A 676 -17.69 35.70 -58.65
C ALA A 676 -17.55 37.21 -58.38
N ARG A 677 -17.03 37.98 -59.35
CA ARG A 677 -16.97 39.45 -59.28
C ARG A 677 -18.35 40.08 -59.18
N SER A 678 -19.30 39.71 -60.03
CA SER A 678 -20.68 40.24 -59.97
C SER A 678 -21.37 39.89 -58.65
N VAL A 679 -21.19 38.66 -58.15
CA VAL A 679 -21.76 38.23 -56.86
C VAL A 679 -21.08 38.96 -55.68
N ALA A 680 -19.77 39.17 -55.74
CA ALA A 680 -19.03 39.94 -54.73
C ALA A 680 -19.45 41.41 -54.69
N MET A 681 -19.73 42.03 -55.84
CA MET A 681 -20.26 43.40 -55.93
C MET A 681 -21.64 43.52 -55.27
N LEU A 682 -22.57 42.60 -55.56
CA LEU A 682 -23.91 42.59 -54.94
C LEU A 682 -23.86 42.35 -53.43
N LYS A 683 -22.84 41.66 -52.94
CA LYS A 683 -22.59 41.42 -51.52
C LYS A 683 -21.66 42.45 -50.87
N HIS A 684 -21.27 43.51 -51.59
CA HIS A 684 -20.34 44.54 -51.10
C HIS A 684 -18.97 44.03 -50.59
N ILE A 685 -18.54 42.84 -51.01
CA ILE A 685 -17.30 42.19 -50.54
C ILE A 685 -16.04 42.93 -51.06
N HIS A 686 -16.16 43.65 -52.19
CA HIS A 686 -15.04 44.32 -52.86
C HIS A 686 -14.45 45.49 -52.04
N GLU A 687 -15.30 46.31 -51.41
CA GLU A 687 -14.89 47.44 -50.55
C GLU A 687 -14.28 46.96 -49.22
N THR A 688 -14.81 45.86 -48.67
CA THR A 688 -14.29 45.21 -47.46
C THR A 688 -12.87 44.64 -47.63
N LEU A 689 -12.54 44.14 -48.83
CA LEU A 689 -11.23 43.55 -49.13
C LEU A 689 -10.11 44.60 -49.32
N GLU A 690 -10.44 45.87 -49.59
CA GLU A 690 -9.46 46.96 -49.64
C GLU A 690 -9.01 47.43 -48.23
N GLN A 691 -9.81 47.17 -47.19
CA GLN A 691 -9.51 47.49 -45.78
C GLN A 691 -8.87 46.33 -44.99
N VAL A 692 -8.38 45.29 -45.67
CA VAL A 692 -7.89 44.03 -45.05
C VAL A 692 -6.77 44.24 -44.03
N ASN A 693 -5.92 45.26 -44.20
CA ASN A 693 -4.86 45.57 -43.24
C ASN A 693 -5.38 46.05 -41.88
N GLU A 694 -6.56 46.68 -41.81
CA GLU A 694 -7.19 47.13 -40.55
C GLU A 694 -8.04 46.02 -39.91
N LEU A 695 -8.49 45.02 -40.69
CA LEU A 695 -9.30 43.89 -40.24
C LEU A 695 -8.48 42.66 -39.80
N GLY A 696 -7.16 42.66 -40.00
CA GLY A 696 -6.25 41.54 -39.68
C GLY A 696 -6.42 40.93 -38.28
N PRO A 697 -6.44 41.73 -37.19
CA PRO A 697 -6.63 41.21 -35.82
C PRO A 697 -7.99 40.53 -35.59
N LYS A 698 -9.05 40.95 -36.29
CA LYS A 698 -10.38 40.31 -36.20
C LYS A 698 -10.37 38.93 -36.86
N PHE A 699 -9.72 38.80 -38.02
CA PHE A 699 -9.56 37.51 -38.70
C PHE A 699 -8.65 36.55 -37.92
N GLU A 700 -7.62 37.06 -37.25
CA GLU A 700 -6.76 36.27 -36.35
C GLU A 700 -7.55 35.73 -35.14
N ALA A 701 -8.37 36.58 -34.50
CA ALA A 701 -9.25 36.15 -33.41
C ALA A 701 -10.27 35.08 -33.84
N ILE A 702 -10.84 35.20 -35.05
CA ILE A 702 -11.71 34.18 -35.65
C ILE A 702 -10.93 32.88 -35.89
N SER A 703 -9.71 32.95 -36.43
CA SER A 703 -8.85 31.78 -36.67
C SER A 703 -8.53 31.02 -35.37
N HIS A 704 -8.15 31.74 -34.32
CA HIS A 704 -7.92 31.16 -32.99
C HIS A 704 -9.17 30.47 -32.41
N LEU A 705 -10.34 31.10 -32.58
CA LEU A 705 -11.60 30.51 -32.12
C LEU A 705 -11.99 29.27 -32.94
N LEU A 706 -11.78 29.27 -34.26
CA LEU A 706 -12.00 28.10 -35.13
C LEU A 706 -11.14 26.91 -34.72
N LYS A 707 -9.87 27.15 -34.41
CA LYS A 707 -8.97 26.12 -33.89
C LYS A 707 -9.48 25.55 -32.57
N ALA A 708 -9.86 26.40 -31.61
CA ALA A 708 -10.40 25.95 -30.33
C ALA A 708 -11.70 25.13 -30.48
N MET A 709 -12.59 25.50 -31.42
CA MET A 709 -13.80 24.74 -31.74
C MET A 709 -13.49 23.36 -32.34
N LEU A 710 -12.51 23.27 -33.25
CA LEU A 710 -12.07 22.00 -33.83
C LEU A 710 -11.41 21.10 -32.78
N ASP A 711 -10.54 21.64 -31.92
CA ASP A 711 -9.86 20.87 -30.88
C ASP A 711 -10.88 20.23 -29.92
N VAL A 712 -11.83 21.02 -29.40
CA VAL A 712 -12.90 20.52 -28.52
C VAL A 712 -13.73 19.44 -29.22
N THR A 713 -14.08 19.64 -30.49
CA THR A 713 -14.87 18.68 -31.27
C THR A 713 -14.13 17.35 -31.47
N ASN A 714 -12.81 17.40 -31.73
CA ASN A 714 -11.98 16.21 -31.87
C ASN A 714 -11.87 15.38 -30.58
N TYR A 715 -11.85 16.01 -29.40
CA TYR A 715 -11.87 15.26 -28.14
C TYR A 715 -13.25 14.67 -27.84
N ILE A 716 -14.34 15.39 -28.14
CA ILE A 716 -15.70 14.83 -28.03
C ILE A 716 -15.81 13.56 -28.89
N MET A 717 -15.27 13.57 -30.12
CA MET A 717 -15.21 12.39 -30.99
C MET A 717 -14.38 11.25 -30.38
N GLN A 718 -13.18 11.54 -29.87
CA GLN A 718 -12.34 10.50 -29.26
C GLN A 718 -12.98 9.84 -28.03
N PHE A 719 -13.78 10.57 -27.25
CA PHE A 719 -14.56 9.97 -26.14
C PHE A 719 -15.65 9.02 -26.64
N HIS A 720 -16.32 9.37 -27.74
CA HIS A 720 -17.32 8.51 -28.36
C HIS A 720 -16.70 7.22 -28.92
N GLU A 721 -15.47 7.30 -29.43
CA GLU A 721 -14.72 6.18 -30.04
C GLU A 721 -14.11 5.19 -29.01
N LEU A 722 -14.25 5.44 -27.70
CA LEU A 722 -13.68 4.56 -26.68
C LEU A 722 -14.43 3.21 -26.59
N PRO A 723 -13.72 2.08 -26.38
CA PRO A 723 -14.34 0.76 -26.30
C PRO A 723 -15.16 0.58 -25.02
N SER A 724 -16.48 0.45 -25.17
CA SER A 724 -17.44 0.38 -24.06
C SER A 724 -17.30 -0.83 -23.14
N GLN A 725 -16.64 -1.90 -23.60
CA GLN A 725 -16.49 -3.15 -22.83
C GLN A 725 -15.50 -3.05 -21.65
N TYR A 726 -14.60 -2.06 -21.67
CA TYR A 726 -13.55 -1.88 -20.66
C TYR A 726 -13.69 -0.58 -19.86
N ILE A 727 -14.72 0.20 -20.16
CA ILE A 727 -15.02 1.47 -19.52
C ILE A 727 -16.35 1.34 -18.83
N ASP A 728 -16.30 1.46 -17.50
CA ASP A 728 -17.51 1.58 -16.70
C ASP A 728 -18.20 2.92 -17.03
N PRO A 729 -19.46 2.92 -17.52
CA PRO A 729 -20.23 4.13 -17.77
C PRO A 729 -20.44 4.98 -16.51
N GLU A 730 -20.37 4.36 -15.34
CA GLU A 730 -20.50 4.99 -14.03
C GLU A 730 -19.13 5.41 -13.43
N ALA A 731 -18.03 5.17 -14.15
CA ALA A 731 -16.72 5.62 -13.71
C ALA A 731 -16.68 7.16 -13.57
N PRO A 732 -15.94 7.69 -12.57
CA PRO A 732 -15.88 9.12 -12.32
C PRO A 732 -15.49 9.98 -13.53
N GLU A 733 -14.55 9.47 -14.32
CA GLU A 733 -13.98 10.15 -15.48
C GLU A 733 -14.99 10.19 -16.63
N THR A 734 -15.69 9.07 -16.86
CA THR A 734 -16.74 8.91 -17.87
C THR A 734 -17.97 9.77 -17.53
N LEU A 735 -18.38 9.81 -16.26
CA LEU A 735 -19.45 10.67 -15.77
C LEU A 735 -19.08 12.15 -15.86
N ALA A 736 -17.83 12.51 -15.53
CA ALA A 736 -17.34 13.88 -15.69
C ALA A 736 -17.36 14.33 -17.16
N ALA A 737 -16.91 13.46 -18.08
CA ALA A 737 -16.98 13.72 -19.52
C ALA A 737 -18.43 13.83 -20.01
N SER A 738 -19.31 12.89 -19.62
CA SER A 738 -20.75 12.91 -19.96
C SER A 738 -21.47 14.18 -19.48
N ASN A 739 -21.03 14.77 -18.38
CA ASN A 739 -21.54 16.03 -17.87
C ASN A 739 -20.95 17.27 -18.57
N LEU A 740 -19.70 17.18 -19.03
CA LEU A 740 -19.00 18.28 -19.70
C LEU A 740 -19.37 18.40 -21.18
N ILE A 741 -19.60 17.27 -21.87
CA ILE A 741 -19.89 17.21 -23.32
C ILE A 741 -21.08 18.10 -23.74
N PRO A 742 -22.26 18.06 -23.08
CA PRO A 742 -23.38 18.95 -23.44
C PRO A 742 -23.03 20.43 -23.36
N SER A 743 -22.24 20.80 -22.34
CA SER A 743 -21.76 22.17 -22.17
C SER A 743 -20.74 22.56 -23.23
N ALA A 744 -19.83 21.64 -23.59
CA ALA A 744 -18.85 21.84 -24.66
C ALA A 744 -19.52 22.07 -26.02
N VAL A 745 -20.56 21.27 -26.34
CA VAL A 745 -21.36 21.44 -27.56
C VAL A 745 -22.06 22.80 -27.58
N TYR A 746 -22.70 23.19 -26.48
CA TYR A 746 -23.36 24.50 -26.38
C TYR A 746 -22.38 25.66 -26.62
N TRP A 747 -21.22 25.67 -25.94
CA TRP A 747 -20.24 26.76 -26.10
C TRP A 747 -19.63 26.77 -27.50
N THR A 748 -19.46 25.60 -28.14
CA THR A 748 -18.98 25.50 -29.52
C THR A 748 -20.00 26.10 -30.50
N ILE A 749 -21.30 25.78 -30.36
CA ILE A 749 -22.36 26.37 -31.20
C ILE A 749 -22.51 27.88 -30.96
N ARG A 750 -22.34 28.33 -29.71
CA ARG A 750 -22.35 29.75 -29.40
C ARG A 750 -21.16 30.49 -30.04
N SER A 751 -19.99 29.86 -30.06
CA SER A 751 -18.81 30.37 -30.76
C SER A 751 -19.01 30.43 -32.28
N ILE A 752 -19.72 29.46 -32.86
CA ILE A 752 -20.16 29.50 -34.27
C ILE A 752 -20.98 30.76 -34.55
N ILE A 753 -21.98 31.06 -33.70
CA ILE A 753 -22.84 32.23 -33.85
C ILE A 753 -22.03 33.52 -33.73
N ALA A 754 -21.12 33.61 -32.76
CA ALA A 754 -20.24 34.76 -32.60
C ALA A 754 -19.35 34.99 -33.84
N CYS A 755 -18.75 33.93 -34.40
CA CYS A 755 -17.99 34.02 -35.65
C CYS A 755 -18.87 34.46 -36.83
N ALA A 756 -20.08 33.91 -36.97
CA ALA A 756 -21.00 34.25 -38.05
C ALA A 756 -21.44 35.72 -38.00
N THR A 757 -21.77 36.23 -36.80
CA THR A 757 -22.13 37.65 -36.58
C THR A 757 -20.99 38.58 -36.95
N GLN A 758 -19.75 38.24 -36.58
CA GLN A 758 -18.57 39.05 -36.91
C GLN A 758 -18.31 39.10 -38.43
N ILE A 759 -18.44 37.96 -39.12
CA ILE A 759 -18.27 37.90 -40.58
C ILE A 759 -19.37 38.70 -41.30
N LEU A 760 -20.62 38.62 -40.85
CA LEU A 760 -21.71 39.41 -41.42
C LEU A 760 -21.55 40.91 -41.14
N GLY A 761 -21.06 41.29 -39.96
CA GLY A 761 -20.70 42.67 -39.64
C GLY A 761 -19.58 43.22 -40.53
N ILE A 762 -18.62 42.38 -40.92
CA ILE A 762 -17.54 42.72 -41.86
C ILE A 762 -18.08 42.95 -43.29
N ILE A 763 -19.12 42.22 -43.71
CA ILE A 763 -19.75 42.33 -45.04
C ILE A 763 -20.70 43.55 -45.14
N GLY A 764 -21.29 44.00 -44.03
CA GLY A 764 -22.34 45.04 -43.99
C GLY A 764 -21.87 46.50 -43.92
N LEU A 765 -20.64 46.83 -44.29
CA LEU A 765 -20.05 48.18 -44.17
C LEU A 765 -20.69 49.20 -45.13
N SER A 766 -21.87 49.72 -44.78
CA SER A 766 -22.39 50.98 -45.30
C SER A 766 -23.25 51.71 -44.27
N GLN A 767 -22.76 51.94 -43.05
CA GLN A 767 -23.20 53.05 -42.19
C GLN A 767 -22.30 53.12 -40.95
N GLY A 768 -21.76 54.31 -40.67
CA GLY A 768 -20.72 54.55 -39.68
C GLY A 768 -21.04 53.99 -38.29
N PHE A 769 -20.28 52.99 -37.88
CA PHE A 769 -20.07 52.63 -36.49
C PHE A 769 -18.57 52.54 -36.24
N MET A 770 -18.09 53.38 -35.35
CA MET A 770 -16.71 53.34 -34.89
C MET A 770 -16.45 52.04 -34.11
N SER A 771 -15.27 51.48 -34.36
CA SER A 771 -14.58 50.39 -33.65
C SER A 771 -14.87 50.34 -32.16
N SER A 772 -15.41 49.20 -31.67
CA SER A 772 -15.39 48.88 -30.24
C SER A 772 -14.44 47.70 -29.98
N THR A 773 -13.51 47.89 -29.05
CA THR A 773 -12.62 46.86 -28.47
C THR A 773 -13.37 45.72 -27.78
N ILE A 774 -14.69 45.85 -27.62
CA ILE A 774 -15.60 44.91 -26.93
C ILE A 774 -15.87 43.65 -27.79
N GLU A 775 -15.96 43.81 -29.11
CA GLU A 775 -16.25 42.70 -30.05
C GLU A 775 -15.10 41.68 -30.17
N THR A 776 -13.86 42.15 -30.22
CA THR A 776 -12.66 41.28 -30.28
C THR A 776 -12.39 40.58 -28.95
N TRP A 777 -12.77 41.22 -27.83
CA TRP A 777 -12.68 40.63 -26.49
C TRP A 777 -13.65 39.45 -26.32
N GLU A 778 -14.86 39.52 -26.90
CA GLU A 778 -15.84 38.42 -26.85
C GLU A 778 -15.32 37.16 -27.55
N LEU A 779 -14.75 37.27 -28.75
CA LEU A 779 -14.15 36.14 -29.47
C LEU A 779 -12.98 35.52 -28.69
N SER A 780 -12.12 36.35 -28.11
CA SER A 780 -10.97 35.90 -27.32
C SER A 780 -11.41 35.22 -26.01
N SER A 781 -12.45 35.75 -25.37
CA SER A 781 -13.06 35.15 -24.17
C SER A 781 -13.68 33.79 -24.47
N LEU A 782 -14.39 33.65 -25.60
CA LEU A 782 -14.92 32.38 -26.07
C LEU A 782 -13.82 31.37 -26.42
N ALA A 783 -12.72 31.82 -27.05
CA ALA A 783 -11.58 30.97 -27.39
C ALA A 783 -10.90 30.44 -26.12
N HIS A 784 -10.68 31.31 -25.13
CA HIS A 784 -10.15 30.90 -23.82
C HIS A 784 -11.10 29.94 -23.10
N LYS A 785 -12.42 30.17 -23.17
CA LYS A 785 -13.42 29.29 -22.57
C LYS A 785 -13.43 27.90 -23.20
N LEU A 786 -13.36 27.80 -24.53
CA LEU A 786 -13.25 26.53 -25.23
C LEU A 786 -11.91 25.85 -24.96
N SER A 787 -10.79 26.59 -24.94
CA SER A 787 -9.47 26.05 -24.59
C SER A 787 -9.43 25.46 -23.17
N ASN A 788 -10.15 26.07 -22.22
CA ASN A 788 -10.30 25.51 -20.88
C ASN A 788 -11.15 24.25 -20.87
N ILE A 789 -12.26 24.21 -21.61
CA ILE A 789 -13.06 22.97 -21.74
C ILE A 789 -12.20 21.86 -22.39
N ASN A 790 -11.39 22.22 -23.37
CA ASN A 790 -10.49 21.34 -24.10
C ASN A 790 -9.45 20.67 -23.19
N SER A 791 -8.76 21.45 -22.35
CA SER A 791 -7.74 20.92 -21.43
C SER A 791 -8.33 19.94 -20.42
N HIS A 792 -9.59 20.14 -20.05
CA HIS A 792 -10.32 19.25 -19.16
C HIS A 792 -10.76 17.95 -19.83
N LEU A 793 -11.30 18.02 -21.06
CA LEU A 793 -11.63 16.84 -21.85
C LEU A 793 -10.37 15.99 -22.09
N LEU A 794 -9.25 16.60 -22.47
CA LEU A 794 -7.97 15.91 -22.64
C LEU A 794 -7.56 15.16 -21.36
N LYS A 795 -7.59 15.85 -20.21
CA LYS A 795 -7.22 15.24 -18.93
C LYS A 795 -8.12 14.04 -18.57
N GLN A 796 -9.42 14.15 -18.79
CA GLN A 796 -10.34 13.03 -18.53
C GLN A 796 -10.09 11.87 -19.49
N LEU A 797 -9.76 12.15 -20.76
CA LEU A 797 -9.48 11.14 -21.77
C LEU A 797 -8.22 10.34 -21.43
N ASP A 798 -7.17 11.03 -20.95
CA ASP A 798 -5.94 10.39 -20.49
C ASP A 798 -6.19 9.48 -19.29
N LEU A 799 -7.02 9.89 -18.33
CA LEU A 799 -7.40 9.05 -17.19
C LEU A 799 -8.23 7.84 -17.63
N CYS A 800 -9.18 8.00 -18.57
CA CYS A 800 -9.94 6.87 -19.13
C CYS A 800 -9.00 5.87 -19.83
N ARG A 801 -7.99 6.34 -20.57
CA ARG A 801 -6.99 5.47 -21.21
C ARG A 801 -6.13 4.72 -20.19
N GLN A 802 -5.75 5.37 -19.09
CA GLN A 802 -5.04 4.70 -17.99
C GLN A 802 -5.90 3.62 -17.33
N HIS A 803 -7.16 3.92 -17.00
CA HIS A 803 -8.08 2.94 -16.42
C HIS A 803 -8.38 1.79 -17.37
N LEU A 804 -8.49 2.05 -18.68
CA LEU A 804 -8.61 1.02 -19.71
C LEU A 804 -7.44 0.04 -19.65
N ASP A 805 -6.22 0.56 -19.60
CA ASP A 805 -5.02 -0.27 -19.54
C ASP A 805 -4.94 -1.03 -18.21
N ASP A 806 -5.23 -0.39 -17.08
CA ASP A 806 -5.26 -1.04 -15.76
C ASP A 806 -6.31 -2.17 -15.69
N ASN A 807 -7.50 -1.94 -16.24
CA ASN A 807 -8.57 -2.96 -16.29
C ASN A 807 -8.16 -4.15 -17.15
N LYS A 808 -7.55 -3.91 -18.32
CA LYS A 808 -7.02 -4.99 -19.17
C LYS A 808 -5.93 -5.79 -18.46
N GLN A 809 -5.03 -5.11 -17.74
CA GLN A 809 -3.98 -5.79 -16.98
C GLN A 809 -4.54 -6.61 -15.81
N ARG A 810 -5.58 -6.11 -15.14
CA ARG A 810 -6.30 -6.85 -14.08
C ARG A 810 -6.98 -8.10 -14.63
N GLU A 811 -7.71 -7.98 -15.73
CA GLU A 811 -8.37 -9.13 -16.37
C GLU A 811 -7.35 -10.18 -16.83
N ALA A 812 -6.22 -9.75 -17.42
CA ALA A 812 -5.14 -10.65 -17.81
C ALA A 812 -4.52 -11.37 -16.59
N PHE A 813 -4.34 -10.67 -15.46
CA PHE A 813 -3.84 -11.26 -14.21
C PHE A 813 -4.83 -12.27 -13.61
N GLU A 814 -6.12 -11.93 -13.54
CA GLU A 814 -7.17 -12.84 -13.06
C GLU A 814 -7.30 -14.06 -13.98
N THR A 815 -7.18 -13.86 -15.29
CA THR A 815 -7.15 -14.96 -16.28
C THR A 815 -5.98 -15.91 -16.04
N LEU A 816 -4.78 -15.40 -15.76
CA LEU A 816 -3.63 -16.24 -15.38
C LEU A 816 -3.92 -17.07 -14.13
N GLN A 817 -4.52 -16.47 -13.09
CA GLN A 817 -4.90 -17.20 -11.87
C GLN A 817 -5.89 -18.34 -12.17
N ILE A 818 -6.92 -18.07 -12.98
CA ILE A 818 -7.91 -19.08 -13.38
C ILE A 818 -7.26 -20.19 -14.20
N LEU A 819 -6.39 -19.84 -15.15
CA LEU A 819 -5.70 -20.81 -15.99
C LEU A 819 -4.85 -21.77 -15.16
N PHE A 820 -4.09 -21.30 -14.17
CA PHE A 820 -3.29 -22.18 -13.32
C PHE A 820 -4.09 -23.04 -12.34
N GLN A 821 -5.34 -22.67 -12.05
CA GLN A 821 -6.27 -23.47 -11.24
C GLN A 821 -7.04 -24.51 -12.06
N THR A 822 -7.14 -24.31 -13.37
CA THR A 822 -7.92 -25.16 -14.28
C THR A 822 -7.05 -26.28 -14.84
N SER A 823 -7.62 -27.48 -15.01
CA SER A 823 -6.93 -28.59 -15.69
C SER A 823 -7.00 -28.42 -17.21
N HIS A 824 -5.87 -28.61 -17.89
CA HIS A 824 -5.76 -28.48 -19.35
C HIS A 824 -5.27 -29.78 -19.99
N PRO A 825 -5.63 -30.07 -21.25
CA PRO A 825 -5.16 -31.26 -21.96
C PRO A 825 -3.65 -31.22 -22.28
N ASP A 826 -3.10 -30.02 -22.44
CA ASP A 826 -1.67 -29.77 -22.58
C ASP A 826 -1.30 -28.37 -22.02
N ASN A 827 -0.01 -28.12 -21.92
CA ASN A 827 0.57 -26.88 -21.37
C ASN A 827 0.39 -25.63 -22.25
N MET A 828 -0.23 -25.72 -23.44
CA MET A 828 -0.19 -24.63 -24.42
C MET A 828 -1.00 -23.40 -24.02
N LYS A 829 -2.17 -23.58 -23.38
CA LYS A 829 -2.99 -22.45 -22.91
C LYS A 829 -2.24 -21.58 -21.91
N ILE A 830 -1.50 -22.22 -21.01
CA ILE A 830 -0.70 -21.56 -19.98
C ILE A 830 0.51 -20.89 -20.60
N LEU A 831 1.25 -21.60 -21.47
CA LEU A 831 2.44 -21.06 -22.13
C LEU A 831 2.11 -19.85 -23.02
N LYS A 832 1.01 -19.89 -23.78
CA LYS A 832 0.54 -18.72 -24.57
C LYS A 832 0.12 -17.55 -23.67
N ALA A 833 -0.55 -17.81 -22.56
CA ALA A 833 -0.92 -16.75 -21.62
C ALA A 833 0.29 -16.10 -20.92
N LEU A 834 1.33 -16.88 -20.60
CA LEU A 834 2.55 -16.37 -19.97
C LEU A 834 3.42 -15.57 -20.95
N ILE A 835 3.73 -16.15 -22.12
CA ILE A 835 4.79 -15.64 -22.99
C ILE A 835 4.24 -14.78 -24.13
N TYR A 836 3.17 -15.20 -24.82
CA TYR A 836 2.63 -14.43 -25.94
C TYR A 836 1.26 -14.95 -26.41
N ASN A 837 0.29 -14.04 -26.54
CA ASN A 837 -1.11 -14.37 -26.85
C ASN A 837 -1.56 -14.07 -28.31
N LYS A 838 -0.65 -13.71 -29.22
CA LYS A 838 -1.01 -13.51 -30.64
C LYS A 838 -0.32 -14.55 -31.52
N ASP A 839 -0.99 -15.06 -32.55
CA ASP A 839 -0.45 -16.19 -33.34
C ASP A 839 0.55 -15.74 -34.44
N ASP A 840 0.83 -14.43 -34.58
CA ASP A 840 1.59 -13.87 -35.70
C ASP A 840 3.12 -13.76 -35.48
N MET A 841 3.64 -14.06 -34.28
CA MET A 841 5.07 -13.92 -33.94
C MET A 841 5.71 -15.21 -33.41
N LEU A 842 7.03 -15.35 -33.59
CA LEU A 842 7.87 -16.42 -33.03
C LEU A 842 8.58 -15.90 -31.75
N PRO A 843 8.03 -16.15 -30.55
CA PRO A 843 8.46 -15.47 -29.32
C PRO A 843 9.72 -16.07 -28.68
N LEU A 844 10.10 -17.29 -29.06
CA LEU A 844 11.26 -17.98 -28.50
C LEU A 844 12.46 -17.90 -29.44
N PHE A 845 13.65 -17.86 -28.86
CA PHE A 845 14.94 -18.01 -29.52
C PHE A 845 15.58 -19.33 -29.06
N ASP A 846 15.86 -20.19 -30.02
CA ASP A 846 16.55 -21.47 -29.79
C ASP A 846 18.07 -21.21 -29.74
N GLY A 847 18.66 -21.40 -28.56
CA GLY A 847 20.09 -21.20 -28.33
C GLY A 847 21.00 -22.18 -29.08
N SER A 848 20.50 -23.33 -29.52
CA SER A 848 21.27 -24.35 -30.23
C SER A 848 21.36 -24.05 -31.73
N THR A 849 20.22 -23.75 -32.36
CA THR A 849 20.14 -23.43 -33.80
C THR A 849 20.33 -21.95 -34.11
N LYS A 850 20.28 -21.08 -33.08
CA LYS A 850 20.30 -19.62 -33.17
C LYS A 850 19.18 -19.04 -34.04
N GLN A 851 18.02 -19.70 -34.04
CA GLN A 851 16.83 -19.28 -34.80
C GLN A 851 15.64 -18.97 -33.91
N ARG A 852 14.70 -18.16 -34.40
CA ARG A 852 13.42 -17.94 -33.71
C ARG A 852 12.48 -19.11 -33.98
N VAL A 853 11.78 -19.55 -32.95
CA VAL A 853 10.88 -20.70 -33.01
C VAL A 853 9.53 -20.40 -32.35
N SER A 854 8.53 -21.20 -32.72
CA SER A 854 7.20 -21.14 -32.12
C SER A 854 7.19 -21.79 -30.74
N ILE A 855 6.31 -21.32 -29.85
CA ILE A 855 6.09 -21.92 -28.52
C ILE A 855 5.56 -23.35 -28.58
N GLU A 856 5.08 -23.78 -29.76
CA GLU A 856 4.65 -25.16 -30.06
C GLU A 856 5.74 -26.22 -29.79
N VAL A 857 7.03 -25.85 -29.84
CA VAL A 857 8.15 -26.77 -29.53
C VAL A 857 8.12 -27.30 -28.09
N LEU A 858 7.37 -26.64 -27.20
CA LEU A 858 7.22 -26.98 -25.78
C LEU A 858 5.97 -27.81 -25.47
N ARG A 859 5.10 -28.06 -26.47
CA ARG A 859 3.81 -28.75 -26.28
C ARG A 859 4.00 -30.13 -25.64
N LYS A 860 3.26 -30.41 -24.57
CA LYS A 860 3.27 -31.69 -23.82
C LYS A 860 4.66 -32.09 -23.28
N LYS A 861 5.58 -31.14 -23.14
CA LYS A 861 6.87 -31.34 -22.47
C LYS A 861 6.82 -30.81 -21.04
N ILE A 862 7.72 -31.29 -20.20
CA ILE A 862 7.99 -30.63 -18.91
C ILE A 862 8.86 -29.41 -19.20
N VAL A 863 8.41 -28.24 -18.75
CA VAL A 863 9.06 -26.96 -19.05
C VAL A 863 9.58 -26.36 -17.76
N LEU A 864 10.89 -26.15 -17.71
CA LEU A 864 11.58 -25.44 -16.64
C LEU A 864 11.70 -23.98 -17.07
N LEU A 865 11.01 -23.09 -16.37
CA LEU A 865 11.09 -21.65 -16.57
C LEU A 865 12.21 -21.09 -15.69
N TYR A 866 13.35 -20.79 -16.29
CA TYR A 866 14.48 -20.14 -15.61
C TYR A 866 14.25 -18.64 -15.57
N ILE A 867 13.80 -18.15 -14.42
CA ILE A 867 13.36 -16.77 -14.22
C ILE A 867 14.46 -16.00 -13.49
N THR A 868 14.93 -14.91 -14.09
CA THR A 868 16.07 -14.14 -13.57
C THR A 868 15.83 -12.64 -13.64
N ASP A 869 16.49 -11.87 -12.77
CA ASP A 869 16.67 -10.44 -12.97
C ASP A 869 17.87 -10.21 -13.89
N LEU A 870 17.72 -9.37 -14.91
CA LEU A 870 18.78 -9.11 -15.90
C LEU A 870 20.07 -8.53 -15.28
N HIS A 871 19.98 -7.87 -14.12
CA HIS A 871 21.13 -7.26 -13.46
C HIS A 871 21.92 -8.27 -12.62
N HIS A 872 21.27 -9.29 -12.06
CA HIS A 872 21.83 -10.11 -10.98
C HIS A 872 22.21 -11.55 -11.36
N ILE A 873 22.04 -11.93 -12.63
CA ILE A 873 22.51 -13.21 -13.18
C ILE A 873 24.02 -13.17 -13.47
N SER A 874 24.74 -14.23 -13.08
CA SER A 874 26.18 -14.37 -13.31
C SER A 874 26.52 -15.28 -14.50
N ASP A 875 27.67 -15.02 -15.13
CA ASP A 875 28.19 -15.85 -16.23
C ASP A 875 28.44 -17.31 -15.76
N GLN A 876 28.94 -17.48 -14.53
CA GLN A 876 29.23 -18.79 -13.90
C GLN A 876 27.97 -19.67 -13.75
N GLU A 877 26.84 -19.09 -13.34
CA GLU A 877 25.57 -19.81 -13.23
C GLU A 877 25.11 -20.36 -14.59
N ILE A 878 25.16 -19.53 -15.64
CA ILE A 878 24.74 -19.96 -16.98
C ILE A 878 25.63 -21.10 -17.48
N MET A 879 26.94 -21.00 -17.27
CA MET A 879 27.89 -22.03 -17.73
C MET A 879 27.59 -23.41 -17.13
N ILE A 880 27.30 -23.49 -15.82
CA ILE A 880 26.99 -24.78 -15.18
C ILE A 880 25.63 -25.31 -15.64
N ILE A 881 24.60 -24.46 -15.74
CA ILE A 881 23.30 -24.92 -16.27
C ILE A 881 23.44 -25.39 -17.72
N ASP A 882 24.27 -24.72 -18.51
CA ASP A 882 24.50 -25.07 -19.92
C ASP A 882 25.21 -26.40 -20.04
N GLN A 883 26.23 -26.63 -19.22
CA GLN A 883 26.87 -27.93 -19.11
C GLN A 883 25.86 -29.02 -18.76
N MET A 884 25.07 -28.84 -17.68
CA MET A 884 24.05 -29.82 -17.26
C MET A 884 22.99 -30.07 -18.34
N TYR A 885 22.55 -29.01 -19.04
CA TYR A 885 21.58 -29.13 -20.12
C TYR A 885 22.18 -29.88 -21.31
N GLN A 886 23.40 -29.56 -21.74
CA GLN A 886 24.10 -30.25 -22.83
C GLN A 886 24.33 -31.73 -22.52
N GLU A 887 24.79 -32.07 -21.31
CA GLU A 887 24.96 -33.44 -20.85
C GLU A 887 23.64 -34.23 -20.97
N SER A 888 22.51 -33.62 -20.57
CA SER A 888 21.19 -34.25 -20.75
C SER A 888 20.84 -34.51 -22.23
N ARG A 889 21.29 -33.64 -23.15
CA ARG A 889 21.03 -33.79 -24.59
C ARG A 889 21.90 -34.86 -25.24
N GLN A 890 23.15 -35.04 -24.78
CA GLN A 890 24.03 -36.11 -25.27
C GLN A 890 23.42 -37.49 -25.05
N GLU A 891 22.68 -37.67 -23.95
CA GLU A 891 21.96 -38.89 -23.61
C GLU A 891 20.44 -38.74 -23.77
N SER A 892 20.01 -38.14 -24.89
CA SER A 892 18.59 -37.83 -25.16
C SER A 892 17.61 -39.01 -25.08
N SER A 893 18.08 -40.26 -25.15
CA SER A 893 17.23 -41.45 -24.98
C SER A 893 16.90 -41.78 -23.51
N ARG A 894 17.58 -41.15 -22.54
CA ARG A 894 17.28 -41.33 -21.11
C ARG A 894 15.96 -40.65 -20.75
N PHE A 895 15.21 -41.29 -19.86
CA PHE A 895 13.92 -40.78 -19.41
C PHE A 895 14.09 -39.46 -18.62
N GLU A 896 15.18 -39.36 -17.87
CA GLU A 896 15.58 -38.20 -17.07
C GLU A 896 15.88 -36.94 -17.91
N SER A 897 16.12 -37.09 -19.22
CA SER A 897 16.44 -35.99 -20.12
C SER A 897 15.22 -35.36 -20.81
N GLN A 898 14.01 -35.82 -20.51
CA GLN A 898 12.77 -35.42 -21.21
C GLN A 898 12.15 -34.09 -20.70
N TYR A 899 12.95 -33.03 -20.63
CA TYR A 899 12.52 -31.68 -20.24
C TYR A 899 13.07 -30.60 -21.18
N GLU A 900 12.47 -29.41 -21.17
CA GLU A 900 13.01 -28.22 -21.85
C GLU A 900 13.20 -27.07 -20.87
N LEU A 901 14.26 -26.29 -21.08
CA LEU A 901 14.56 -25.11 -20.27
C LEU A 901 14.26 -23.86 -21.11
N VAL A 902 13.60 -22.88 -20.48
CA VAL A 902 13.22 -21.60 -21.11
C VAL A 902 13.68 -20.46 -20.21
N TRP A 903 14.57 -19.59 -20.72
CA TRP A 903 14.99 -18.39 -19.99
C TRP A 903 13.98 -17.26 -20.12
N ILE A 904 13.53 -16.74 -18.97
CA ILE A 904 12.58 -15.65 -18.82
C ILE A 904 13.27 -14.51 -18.02
N PRO A 905 13.85 -13.51 -18.70
CA PRO A 905 14.39 -12.33 -18.03
C PRO A 905 13.26 -11.38 -17.59
N ILE A 906 13.22 -11.05 -16.29
CA ILE A 906 12.33 -10.04 -15.74
C ILE A 906 13.00 -8.67 -15.80
N VAL A 907 12.37 -7.73 -16.50
CA VAL A 907 12.86 -6.36 -16.68
C VAL A 907 11.81 -5.38 -16.17
N ASP A 908 12.23 -4.41 -15.35
CA ASP A 908 11.35 -3.34 -14.89
C ASP A 908 11.13 -2.29 -15.99
N LYS A 909 9.88 -2.19 -16.46
CA LYS A 909 9.43 -1.23 -17.48
C LYS A 909 9.51 0.23 -17.02
N GLY A 910 9.66 0.49 -15.71
CA GLY A 910 9.92 1.84 -15.18
C GLY A 910 11.33 2.36 -15.47
N THR A 911 12.24 1.50 -15.93
CA THR A 911 13.62 1.89 -16.30
C THR A 911 13.80 1.90 -17.82
N PRO A 912 14.44 2.92 -18.40
CA PRO A 912 14.71 2.94 -19.84
C PRO A 912 15.50 1.71 -20.29
N TRP A 913 15.16 1.19 -21.47
CA TRP A 913 15.93 0.15 -22.16
C TRP A 913 17.14 0.81 -22.83
N THR A 914 18.33 0.62 -22.25
CA THR A 914 19.58 1.21 -22.72
C THR A 914 20.37 0.24 -23.59
N GLU A 915 21.28 0.77 -24.40
CA GLU A 915 22.20 -0.03 -25.22
C GLU A 915 23.03 -1.01 -24.37
N GLU A 916 23.43 -0.61 -23.16
CA GLU A 916 24.13 -1.46 -22.21
C GLU A 916 23.30 -2.69 -21.78
N LYS A 917 22.01 -2.48 -21.48
CA LYS A 917 21.08 -3.58 -21.14
C LYS A 917 20.88 -4.53 -22.31
N GLN A 918 20.75 -3.98 -23.53
CA GLN A 918 20.66 -4.77 -24.74
C GLN A 918 21.92 -5.64 -24.94
N ASN A 919 23.11 -5.05 -24.81
CA ASN A 919 24.38 -5.76 -24.96
C ASN A 919 24.53 -6.86 -23.91
N LYS A 920 24.16 -6.58 -22.65
CA LYS A 920 24.16 -7.59 -21.59
C LYS A 920 23.18 -8.73 -21.88
N PHE A 921 21.95 -8.42 -22.29
CA PHE A 921 20.95 -9.43 -22.66
C PHE A 921 21.46 -10.34 -23.78
N VAL A 922 21.99 -9.77 -24.86
CA VAL A 922 22.53 -10.54 -26.00
C VAL A 922 23.73 -11.40 -25.58
N LYS A 923 24.64 -10.86 -24.75
CA LYS A 923 25.78 -11.62 -24.21
C LYS A 923 25.29 -12.85 -23.45
N LEU A 924 24.38 -12.69 -22.48
CA LEU A 924 23.87 -13.79 -21.68
C LEU A 924 23.09 -14.81 -22.53
N GLN A 925 22.23 -14.34 -23.44
CA GLN A 925 21.48 -15.21 -24.36
C GLN A 925 22.42 -16.05 -25.23
N SER A 926 23.56 -15.50 -25.66
CA SER A 926 24.51 -16.19 -26.51
C SER A 926 25.18 -17.40 -25.84
N MET A 927 25.29 -17.36 -24.51
CA MET A 927 25.88 -18.41 -23.67
C MET A 927 24.93 -19.58 -23.40
N MET A 928 23.65 -19.46 -23.76
CA MET A 928 22.64 -20.48 -23.51
C MET A 928 22.42 -21.34 -24.77
N THR A 929 22.43 -22.66 -24.61
CA THR A 929 22.07 -23.61 -25.67
C THR A 929 20.61 -24.02 -25.68
N TRP A 930 19.84 -23.68 -24.64
CA TRP A 930 18.40 -23.93 -24.52
C TRP A 930 17.54 -22.77 -25.03
N TYR A 931 16.22 -22.83 -24.86
CA TYR A 931 15.29 -21.80 -25.34
C TYR A 931 15.34 -20.52 -24.47
N SER A 932 15.16 -19.36 -25.08
CA SER A 932 15.02 -18.10 -24.37
C SER A 932 13.92 -17.26 -24.97
N LEU A 933 13.42 -16.25 -24.25
CA LEU A 933 12.63 -15.21 -24.90
C LEU A 933 13.49 -14.49 -25.93
N TYR A 934 12.94 -14.29 -27.14
CA TYR A 934 13.64 -13.53 -28.17
C TYR A 934 13.84 -12.07 -27.74
N ASP A 935 12.82 -11.48 -27.11
CA ASP A 935 12.84 -10.11 -26.61
C ASP A 935 12.10 -10.03 -25.26
N PRO A 936 12.64 -9.37 -24.22
CA PRO A 936 11.95 -9.24 -22.93
C PRO A 936 10.59 -8.53 -22.99
N SER A 937 10.35 -7.69 -24.00
CA SER A 937 9.06 -7.01 -24.21
C SER A 937 7.91 -7.96 -24.55
N MET A 938 8.20 -9.21 -24.91
CA MET A 938 7.20 -10.25 -25.13
C MET A 938 6.40 -10.57 -23.86
N LEU A 939 6.94 -10.26 -22.66
CA LEU A 939 6.20 -10.41 -21.41
C LEU A 939 5.24 -9.23 -21.17
N GLU A 940 3.97 -9.57 -21.04
CA GLU A 940 2.93 -8.64 -20.61
C GLU A 940 3.15 -8.20 -19.15
N PRO A 941 2.82 -6.95 -18.78
CA PRO A 941 2.94 -6.47 -17.41
C PRO A 941 2.21 -7.34 -16.38
N ALA A 942 1.03 -7.85 -16.74
CA ALA A 942 0.27 -8.79 -15.91
C ALA A 942 1.04 -10.09 -15.62
N THR A 943 1.79 -10.65 -16.58
CA THR A 943 2.64 -11.82 -16.38
C THR A 943 3.78 -11.51 -15.42
N ILE A 944 4.47 -10.38 -15.62
CA ILE A 944 5.57 -9.97 -14.73
C ILE A 944 5.03 -9.79 -13.29
N ARG A 945 3.86 -9.17 -13.15
CA ARG A 945 3.18 -9.01 -11.87
C ARG A 945 2.81 -10.37 -11.25
N TYR A 946 2.30 -11.31 -12.03
CA TYR A 946 1.99 -12.68 -11.58
C TYR A 946 3.25 -13.40 -11.07
N ILE A 947 4.36 -13.32 -11.79
CA ILE A 947 5.65 -13.90 -11.39
C ILE A 947 6.14 -13.30 -10.06
N LYS A 948 6.01 -11.99 -9.87
CA LYS A 948 6.42 -11.31 -8.62
C LYS A 948 5.49 -11.63 -7.45
N GLU A 949 4.18 -11.50 -7.63
CA GLU A 949 3.18 -11.61 -6.55
C GLU A 949 2.82 -13.05 -6.20
N VAL A 950 2.67 -13.94 -7.20
CA VAL A 950 2.19 -15.32 -6.99
C VAL A 950 3.35 -16.30 -6.89
N TRP A 951 4.36 -16.20 -7.76
CA TRP A 951 5.57 -17.03 -7.67
C TRP A 951 6.64 -16.45 -6.74
N LEU A 952 6.34 -15.32 -6.08
CA LEU A 952 7.16 -14.70 -5.03
C LEU A 952 8.57 -14.31 -5.51
N PHE A 953 8.73 -13.96 -6.79
CA PHE A 953 9.97 -13.43 -7.35
C PHE A 953 10.20 -11.97 -6.95
N ASN A 954 10.51 -11.75 -5.66
CA ASN A 954 10.76 -10.43 -5.08
C ASN A 954 12.26 -10.12 -4.87
N ASN A 955 13.12 -11.11 -5.14
CA ASN A 955 14.57 -11.01 -4.94
C ASN A 955 15.32 -11.07 -6.27
N ALA A 956 16.49 -10.44 -6.28
CA ALA A 956 17.50 -10.54 -7.32
C ALA A 956 17.99 -11.97 -7.67
N LYS A 957 17.67 -13.00 -6.86
CA LYS A 957 18.20 -14.37 -7.05
C LYS A 957 17.34 -15.16 -8.06
N PRO A 958 17.95 -15.93 -8.96
CA PRO A 958 17.23 -16.70 -9.97
C PRO A 958 16.41 -17.85 -9.36
N ILE A 959 15.28 -18.18 -10.00
CA ILE A 959 14.44 -19.33 -9.65
C ILE A 959 14.12 -20.18 -10.88
N ILE A 960 13.81 -21.47 -10.68
CA ILE A 960 13.32 -22.36 -11.74
C ILE A 960 11.91 -22.83 -11.40
N VAL A 961 10.89 -22.34 -12.11
CA VAL A 961 9.51 -22.80 -11.97
C VAL A 961 9.27 -23.96 -12.93
N VAL A 962 8.72 -25.08 -12.44
CA VAL A 962 8.52 -26.30 -13.23
C VAL A 962 7.05 -26.43 -13.61
N LEU A 963 6.78 -26.46 -14.90
CA LEU A 963 5.47 -26.78 -15.47
C LEU A 963 5.47 -28.22 -15.98
N ASP A 964 4.47 -29.01 -15.59
CA ASP A 964 4.27 -30.34 -16.17
C ASP A 964 3.70 -30.27 -17.61
N GLN A 965 3.44 -31.43 -18.21
CA GLN A 965 2.94 -31.55 -19.58
C GLN A 965 1.54 -30.91 -19.79
N GLN A 966 0.79 -30.67 -18.71
CA GLN A 966 -0.52 -30.00 -18.69
C GLN A 966 -0.41 -28.51 -18.32
N GLY A 967 0.79 -28.05 -17.99
CA GLY A 967 1.09 -26.67 -17.61
C GLY A 967 0.88 -26.38 -16.13
N LYS A 968 0.66 -27.40 -15.29
CA LYS A 968 0.53 -27.22 -13.84
C LYS A 968 1.91 -26.98 -13.21
N VAL A 969 1.96 -26.05 -12.27
CA VAL A 969 3.17 -25.83 -11.47
C VAL A 969 3.38 -27.00 -10.51
N VAL A 970 4.45 -27.77 -10.71
CA VAL A 970 4.81 -28.93 -9.86
C VAL A 970 5.96 -28.65 -8.90
N ASN A 971 6.70 -27.56 -9.13
CA ASN A 971 7.67 -26.99 -8.20
C ASN A 971 7.86 -25.49 -8.52
N LEU A 972 7.80 -24.65 -7.50
CA LEU A 972 7.99 -23.19 -7.63
C LEU A 972 9.46 -22.78 -7.69
N ASN A 973 10.38 -23.62 -7.21
CA ASN A 973 11.81 -23.34 -7.30
C ASN A 973 12.65 -24.62 -7.30
N ALA A 974 12.75 -25.26 -8.46
CA ALA A 974 13.57 -26.44 -8.69
C ALA A 974 15.06 -26.13 -8.93
N ILE A 975 15.51 -24.88 -8.79
CA ILE A 975 16.92 -24.53 -9.01
C ILE A 975 17.84 -25.32 -8.07
N HIS A 976 17.40 -25.55 -6.84
CA HIS A 976 18.15 -26.34 -5.87
C HIS A 976 18.22 -27.82 -6.29
N MET A 977 17.13 -28.39 -6.80
CA MET A 977 17.15 -29.76 -7.32
C MET A 977 18.11 -29.90 -8.50
N MET A 978 18.13 -28.92 -9.40
CA MET A 978 19.06 -28.87 -10.53
C MET A 978 20.51 -28.87 -10.06
N TRP A 979 20.85 -28.04 -9.07
CA TRP A 979 22.20 -28.00 -8.51
C TRP A 979 22.62 -29.29 -7.79
N ILE A 980 21.71 -29.93 -7.06
CA ILE A 980 22.04 -31.12 -6.27
C ILE A 980 22.18 -32.37 -7.15
N TRP A 981 21.22 -32.60 -8.06
CA TRP A 981 21.07 -33.87 -8.78
C TRP A 981 21.08 -33.75 -10.32
N GLY A 982 21.15 -32.54 -10.89
CA GLY A 982 21.10 -32.33 -12.33
C GLY A 982 19.86 -32.96 -12.98
N SER A 983 20.05 -33.78 -14.01
CA SER A 983 18.96 -34.47 -14.72
C SER A 983 18.25 -35.54 -13.88
N LEU A 984 18.90 -36.14 -12.88
CA LEU A 984 18.31 -37.17 -12.02
C LEU A 984 17.12 -36.64 -11.18
N ALA A 985 17.05 -35.31 -11.03
CA ALA A 985 15.93 -34.61 -10.40
C ALA A 985 14.63 -34.69 -11.20
N TYR A 986 14.64 -35.12 -12.46
CA TYR A 986 13.44 -35.28 -13.28
C TYR A 986 12.37 -36.11 -12.55
N PRO A 987 11.08 -35.69 -12.55
CA PRO A 987 10.46 -34.56 -13.28
C PRO A 987 10.52 -33.20 -12.55
N PHE A 988 11.47 -32.99 -11.64
CA PHE A 988 11.67 -31.76 -10.87
C PHE A 988 10.47 -31.36 -10.00
N SER A 989 9.61 -32.31 -9.61
CA SER A 989 8.49 -32.07 -8.70
C SER A 989 8.93 -32.12 -7.23
N SER A 990 8.20 -31.43 -6.35
CA SER A 990 8.46 -31.51 -4.91
C SER A 990 8.33 -32.94 -4.34
N SER A 991 7.46 -33.77 -4.91
CA SER A 991 7.35 -35.19 -4.54
C SER A 991 8.59 -36.01 -4.94
N ARG A 992 9.21 -35.67 -6.08
CA ARG A 992 10.46 -36.30 -6.53
C ARG A 992 11.63 -35.89 -5.65
N GLU A 993 11.68 -34.62 -5.25
CA GLU A 993 12.67 -34.10 -4.29
C GLU A 993 12.63 -34.87 -2.96
N GLU A 994 11.43 -35.14 -2.42
CA GLU A 994 11.26 -35.95 -1.21
C GLU A 994 11.73 -37.40 -1.41
N ALA A 995 11.45 -37.98 -2.58
CA ALA A 995 11.89 -39.35 -2.90
C ALA A 995 13.42 -39.45 -3.01
N LEU A 996 14.08 -38.45 -3.62
CA LEU A 996 15.54 -38.40 -3.73
C LEU A 996 16.17 -38.30 -2.35
N TRP A 997 15.71 -37.37 -1.51
CA TRP A 997 16.24 -37.26 -0.14
C TRP A 997 16.05 -38.51 0.73
N LYS A 998 15.03 -39.34 0.47
CA LYS A 998 14.84 -40.63 1.16
C LYS A 998 15.84 -41.70 0.72
N GLN A 999 16.39 -41.58 -0.48
CA GLN A 999 17.36 -42.52 -1.04
C GLN A 999 18.81 -42.09 -0.74
N GLU A 1000 19.00 -40.80 -0.43
CA GLU A 1000 20.31 -40.23 -0.13
C GLU A 1000 20.79 -40.52 1.29
N SER A 1001 22.11 -40.57 1.44
CA SER A 1001 22.80 -40.61 2.73
C SER A 1001 24.05 -39.74 2.69
N TRP A 1002 24.53 -39.30 3.86
CA TRP A 1002 25.69 -38.41 3.93
C TRP A 1002 26.98 -39.17 3.59
N ARG A 1003 27.39 -39.11 2.32
CA ARG A 1003 28.60 -39.74 1.77
C ARG A 1003 29.37 -38.77 0.89
N LEU A 1004 30.59 -39.16 0.51
CA LEU A 1004 31.45 -38.35 -0.34
C LEU A 1004 30.81 -38.08 -1.71
N GLU A 1005 30.04 -39.03 -2.24
CA GLU A 1005 29.35 -38.89 -3.52
C GLU A 1005 28.33 -37.73 -3.45
N LEU A 1006 27.50 -37.70 -2.41
CA LEU A 1006 26.57 -36.59 -2.20
C LEU A 1006 27.30 -35.27 -2.07
N LEU A 1007 28.47 -35.23 -1.42
CA LEU A 1007 29.23 -33.99 -1.20
C LEU A 1007 29.96 -33.48 -2.46
N ALA A 1008 30.58 -34.38 -3.24
CA ALA A 1008 31.62 -33.99 -4.21
C ALA A 1008 31.67 -34.84 -5.51
N ASP A 1009 30.77 -35.80 -5.76
CA ASP A 1009 30.90 -36.70 -6.93
C ASP A 1009 31.07 -35.96 -8.28
N THR A 1010 30.46 -34.77 -8.41
CA THR A 1010 30.40 -34.01 -9.66
C THR A 1010 31.51 -32.96 -9.83
N ILE A 1011 32.43 -32.78 -8.86
CA ILE A 1011 33.40 -31.67 -8.92
C ILE A 1011 34.76 -32.05 -9.50
N HIS A 1012 35.12 -33.34 -9.51
CA HIS A 1012 36.43 -33.78 -10.01
C HIS A 1012 36.33 -35.13 -10.75
N PRO A 1013 36.81 -35.24 -12.01
CA PRO A 1013 36.63 -36.44 -12.85
C PRO A 1013 37.13 -37.75 -12.24
N SER A 1014 38.26 -37.70 -11.51
CA SER A 1014 38.88 -38.91 -10.92
C SER A 1014 38.24 -39.36 -9.61
N LEU A 1015 37.29 -38.62 -9.04
CA LEU A 1015 36.68 -38.98 -7.75
C LEU A 1015 35.96 -40.33 -7.84
N TYR A 1016 35.23 -40.56 -8.93
CA TYR A 1016 34.53 -41.82 -9.17
C TYR A 1016 35.48 -43.03 -9.10
N ASP A 1017 36.62 -42.96 -9.78
CA ASP A 1017 37.63 -44.03 -9.79
C ASP A 1017 38.27 -44.24 -8.41
N TRP A 1018 38.58 -43.16 -7.70
CA TRP A 1018 39.18 -43.22 -6.36
C TRP A 1018 38.22 -43.80 -5.32
N ILE A 1019 36.94 -43.46 -5.40
CA ILE A 1019 35.89 -44.01 -4.54
C ILE A 1019 35.77 -45.51 -4.81
N ALA A 1020 35.71 -45.93 -6.08
CA ALA A 1020 35.63 -47.34 -6.46
C ALA A 1020 36.86 -48.17 -6.00
N GLN A 1021 38.04 -47.55 -5.94
CA GLN A 1021 39.28 -48.20 -5.49
C GLN A 1021 39.42 -48.27 -3.96
N GLY A 1022 38.51 -47.64 -3.20
CA GLY A 1022 38.59 -47.59 -1.74
C GLY A 1022 39.74 -46.74 -1.19
N THR A 1023 40.17 -45.76 -1.99
CA THR A 1023 41.22 -44.77 -1.67
C THR A 1023 40.72 -43.82 -0.58
N TYR A 1024 41.63 -43.34 0.27
CA TYR A 1024 41.33 -42.27 1.22
C TYR A 1024 41.34 -40.94 0.47
N ILE A 1025 40.22 -40.23 0.51
CA ILE A 1025 40.05 -38.96 -0.20
C ILE A 1025 39.88 -37.85 0.82
N CYS A 1026 40.68 -36.80 0.67
CA CYS A 1026 40.70 -35.66 1.56
C CYS A 1026 40.36 -34.38 0.79
N LEU A 1027 39.16 -33.86 1.03
CA LEU A 1027 38.75 -32.54 0.58
C LEU A 1027 39.19 -31.51 1.61
N TYR A 1028 39.89 -30.47 1.17
CA TYR A 1028 40.31 -29.41 2.08
C TYR A 1028 40.23 -28.04 1.43
N GLY A 1029 40.15 -27.00 2.25
CA GLY A 1029 40.03 -25.63 1.78
C GLY A 1029 40.48 -24.60 2.81
N GLY A 1030 40.40 -23.33 2.47
CA GLY A 1030 40.94 -22.22 3.26
C GLY A 1030 41.79 -21.27 2.42
N ASP A 1031 42.20 -20.14 3.00
CA ASP A 1031 42.94 -19.10 2.28
C ASP A 1031 44.31 -18.77 2.89
N ASP A 1032 44.83 -19.64 3.75
CA ASP A 1032 46.19 -19.57 4.31
C ASP A 1032 47.09 -20.62 3.63
N ILE A 1033 48.01 -20.14 2.79
CA ILE A 1033 48.94 -21.01 2.07
C ILE A 1033 49.98 -21.69 2.99
N GLU A 1034 50.36 -21.05 4.10
CA GLU A 1034 51.31 -21.62 5.05
C GLU A 1034 50.68 -22.78 5.81
N TRP A 1035 49.41 -22.64 6.20
CA TRP A 1035 48.65 -23.75 6.76
C TRP A 1035 48.50 -24.89 5.73
N ILE A 1036 48.13 -24.61 4.48
CA ILE A 1036 48.01 -25.62 3.42
C ILE A 1036 49.30 -26.41 3.24
N ARG A 1037 50.46 -25.75 3.20
CA ARG A 1037 51.78 -26.39 3.11
C ARG A 1037 52.07 -27.29 4.31
N LYS A 1038 51.76 -26.84 5.54
CA LYS A 1038 51.97 -27.63 6.76
C LYS A 1038 51.06 -28.86 6.79
N PHE A 1039 49.78 -28.66 6.48
CA PHE A 1039 48.76 -29.69 6.48
C PHE A 1039 49.07 -30.79 5.46
N THR A 1040 49.27 -30.44 4.19
CA THR A 1040 49.52 -31.41 3.11
C THR A 1040 50.75 -32.28 3.37
N ARG A 1041 51.85 -31.70 3.88
CA ARG A 1041 53.06 -32.46 4.27
C ARG A 1041 52.79 -33.43 5.42
N LYS A 1042 52.07 -33.00 6.46
CA LYS A 1042 51.74 -33.84 7.60
C LYS A 1042 50.78 -34.96 7.25
N ALA A 1043 49.74 -34.66 6.46
CA ALA A 1043 48.80 -35.66 5.97
C ALA A 1043 49.51 -36.74 5.14
N ARG A 1044 50.40 -36.34 4.23
CA ARG A 1044 51.19 -37.27 3.41
C ARG A 1044 52.14 -38.14 4.25
N SER A 1045 52.85 -37.54 5.21
CA SER A 1045 53.73 -38.27 6.12
C SER A 1045 52.97 -39.30 6.96
N LEU A 1046 51.77 -38.96 7.45
CA LEU A 1046 50.93 -39.89 8.18
C LEU A 1046 50.41 -41.02 7.28
N ALA A 1047 49.98 -40.70 6.07
CA ALA A 1047 49.53 -41.68 5.08
C ALA A 1047 50.65 -42.67 4.71
N GLU A 1048 51.89 -42.20 4.54
CA GLU A 1048 53.06 -43.06 4.30
C GLU A 1048 53.33 -43.99 5.50
N THR A 1049 53.25 -43.45 6.73
CA THR A 1049 53.46 -44.21 7.98
C THR A 1049 52.42 -45.32 8.13
N LEU A 1050 51.15 -45.00 7.84
CA LEU A 1050 50.02 -45.91 7.94
C LEU A 1050 49.78 -46.75 6.68
N LYS A 1051 50.57 -46.54 5.62
CA LYS A 1051 50.40 -47.14 4.28
C LYS A 1051 49.00 -46.95 3.69
N LEU A 1052 48.44 -45.75 3.87
CA LEU A 1052 47.13 -45.38 3.33
C LEU A 1052 47.29 -44.83 1.90
N PRO A 1053 46.53 -45.33 0.92
CA PRO A 1053 46.44 -44.69 -0.39
C PRO A 1053 45.64 -43.39 -0.24
N LEU A 1054 46.32 -42.24 -0.17
CA LEU A 1054 45.73 -40.93 0.10
C LEU A 1054 45.76 -40.03 -1.14
N GLU A 1055 44.59 -39.54 -1.54
CA GLU A 1055 44.43 -38.47 -2.52
C GLU A 1055 43.84 -37.22 -1.86
N MET A 1056 44.39 -36.05 -2.18
CA MET A 1056 43.97 -34.77 -1.62
C MET A 1056 43.48 -33.84 -2.73
N ILE A 1057 42.35 -33.15 -2.50
CA ILE A 1057 41.77 -32.17 -3.42
C ILE A 1057 41.54 -30.86 -2.69
N TYR A 1058 42.05 -29.77 -3.26
CA TYR A 1058 41.77 -28.42 -2.76
C TYR A 1058 40.47 -27.85 -3.35
N VAL A 1059 39.54 -27.49 -2.46
CA VAL A 1059 38.16 -27.04 -2.78
C VAL A 1059 37.89 -25.59 -2.31
N GLY A 1060 38.93 -24.88 -1.85
CA GLY A 1060 38.84 -23.44 -1.58
C GLY A 1060 37.82 -23.02 -0.50
N ARG A 1061 37.10 -21.92 -0.75
CA ARG A 1061 36.13 -21.28 0.16
C ARG A 1061 34.94 -20.68 -0.60
N SER A 1062 33.85 -20.35 0.08
CA SER A 1062 32.55 -19.93 -0.50
C SER A 1062 32.58 -18.70 -1.39
N ASN A 1063 33.55 -17.78 -1.17
CA ASN A 1063 33.77 -16.61 -2.01
C ASN A 1063 35.13 -16.70 -2.70
N PRO A 1064 35.26 -17.49 -3.78
CA PRO A 1064 36.52 -17.70 -4.46
C PRO A 1064 36.92 -16.45 -5.26
N GLY A 1065 37.88 -15.70 -4.73
CA GLY A 1065 38.48 -14.55 -5.40
C GLY A 1065 39.89 -14.82 -5.92
N GLU A 1066 40.57 -13.74 -6.32
CA GLU A 1066 41.96 -13.77 -6.81
C GLU A 1066 42.94 -14.44 -5.83
N LYS A 1067 42.66 -14.40 -4.53
CA LYS A 1067 43.46 -15.08 -3.51
C LYS A 1067 43.42 -16.60 -3.67
N VAL A 1068 42.25 -17.19 -3.93
CA VAL A 1068 42.08 -18.63 -4.15
C VAL A 1068 42.74 -19.04 -5.47
N ARG A 1069 42.62 -18.21 -6.52
CA ARG A 1069 43.33 -18.42 -7.80
C ARG A 1069 44.84 -18.56 -7.59
N LYS A 1070 45.46 -17.65 -6.83
CA LYS A 1070 46.90 -17.72 -6.52
C LYS A 1070 47.26 -18.97 -5.72
N ILE A 1071 46.39 -19.42 -4.82
CA ILE A 1071 46.62 -20.64 -4.05
C ILE A 1071 46.61 -21.87 -4.96
N ASN A 1072 45.67 -21.98 -5.91
CA ASN A 1072 45.66 -23.08 -6.89
C ASN A 1072 46.99 -23.15 -7.64
N THR A 1073 47.51 -22.01 -8.12
CA THR A 1073 48.80 -21.94 -8.81
C THR A 1073 49.94 -22.46 -7.94
N VAL A 1074 50.01 -22.06 -6.66
CA VAL A 1074 51.06 -22.54 -5.75
C VAL A 1074 50.94 -24.04 -5.48
N ILE A 1075 49.72 -24.56 -5.31
CA ILE A 1075 49.47 -26.00 -5.06
C ILE A 1075 49.97 -26.83 -6.25
N GLU A 1076 49.70 -26.38 -7.48
CA GLU A 1076 50.14 -27.03 -8.71
C GLU A 1076 51.67 -26.97 -8.88
N GLU A 1077 52.27 -25.80 -8.68
CA GLU A 1077 53.73 -25.59 -8.78
C GLU A 1077 54.51 -26.42 -7.76
N GLU A 1078 54.06 -26.45 -6.50
CA GLU A 1078 54.70 -27.19 -5.41
C GLU A 1078 54.27 -28.66 -5.33
N LYS A 1079 53.32 -29.10 -6.17
CA LYS A 1079 52.76 -30.47 -6.18
C LYS A 1079 52.25 -30.92 -4.80
N LEU A 1080 51.56 -30.02 -4.10
CA LEU A 1080 51.05 -30.26 -2.75
C LEU A 1080 49.86 -31.22 -2.75
N SER A 1081 48.96 -31.10 -3.72
CA SER A 1081 47.73 -31.90 -3.89
C SER A 1081 47.13 -31.69 -5.28
N ASN A 1082 45.95 -32.26 -5.55
CA ASN A 1082 45.17 -31.99 -6.76
C ASN A 1082 44.32 -30.71 -6.61
N THR A 1083 44.20 -29.94 -7.68
CA THR A 1083 43.30 -28.78 -7.80
C THR A 1083 42.10 -29.14 -8.66
N LEU A 1084 40.98 -28.42 -8.50
CA LEU A 1084 39.84 -28.57 -9.39
C LEU A 1084 40.19 -27.99 -10.79
N PRO A 1085 39.85 -28.68 -11.89
CA PRO A 1085 40.28 -28.31 -13.24
C PRO A 1085 39.50 -27.12 -13.80
N ASP A 1086 39.70 -25.92 -13.23
CA ASP A 1086 38.93 -24.73 -13.59
C ASP A 1086 39.70 -23.40 -13.43
N PRO A 1087 40.07 -22.74 -14.54
CA PRO A 1087 40.71 -21.41 -14.52
C PRO A 1087 39.84 -20.30 -13.92
N GLY A 1088 38.51 -20.46 -13.99
CA GLY A 1088 37.50 -19.46 -13.60
C GLY A 1088 36.97 -19.61 -12.17
N LEU A 1089 37.42 -20.61 -11.41
CA LEU A 1089 36.94 -20.94 -10.04
C LEU A 1089 35.44 -21.28 -9.96
N THR A 1090 34.77 -21.52 -11.08
CA THR A 1090 33.37 -21.94 -11.23
C THR A 1090 33.06 -23.23 -10.49
N LEU A 1091 33.91 -24.26 -10.55
CA LEU A 1091 33.70 -25.54 -9.85
C LEU A 1091 33.82 -25.38 -8.32
N ILE A 1092 34.71 -24.49 -7.86
CA ILE A 1092 34.80 -24.13 -6.43
C ILE A 1092 33.52 -23.40 -6.00
N TRP A 1093 33.09 -22.40 -6.78
CA TRP A 1093 31.83 -21.71 -6.54
C TRP A 1093 30.64 -22.68 -6.53
N PHE A 1094 30.58 -23.59 -7.49
CA PHE A 1094 29.52 -24.58 -7.64
C PHE A 1094 29.46 -25.55 -6.46
N PHE A 1095 30.60 -26.01 -5.93
CA PHE A 1095 30.64 -26.83 -4.73
C PHE A 1095 29.90 -26.17 -3.55
N TRP A 1096 30.18 -24.89 -3.30
CA TRP A 1096 29.55 -24.14 -2.21
C TRP A 1096 28.08 -23.82 -2.49
N VAL A 1097 27.73 -23.40 -3.71
CA VAL A 1097 26.32 -23.14 -4.10
C VAL A 1097 25.47 -24.41 -4.06
N ARG A 1098 26.06 -25.56 -4.39
CA ARG A 1098 25.40 -26.86 -4.30
C ARG A 1098 25.14 -27.22 -2.83
N LEU A 1099 26.09 -27.00 -1.91
CA LEU A 1099 25.87 -27.17 -0.48
C LEU A 1099 24.79 -26.22 0.08
N GLU A 1100 24.82 -24.95 -0.30
CA GLU A 1100 23.76 -23.99 0.04
C GLU A 1100 22.39 -24.44 -0.50
N SER A 1101 22.38 -25.04 -1.69
CA SER A 1101 21.16 -25.58 -2.29
C SER A 1101 20.63 -26.81 -1.57
N MET A 1102 21.51 -27.69 -1.07
CA MET A 1102 21.10 -28.79 -0.20
C MET A 1102 20.42 -28.28 1.07
N TRP A 1103 20.99 -27.25 1.71
CA TRP A 1103 20.40 -26.59 2.87
C TRP A 1103 19.03 -26.00 2.55
N HIS A 1104 18.91 -25.29 1.41
CA HIS A 1104 17.65 -24.73 0.94
C HIS A 1104 16.58 -25.79 0.68
N SER A 1105 16.93 -26.84 -0.04
CA SER A 1105 16.06 -27.96 -0.35
C SER A 1105 15.54 -28.65 0.93
N LYS A 1106 16.41 -28.90 1.92
CA LYS A 1106 16.02 -29.46 3.23
C LYS A 1106 15.09 -28.54 4.02
N LEU A 1107 15.33 -27.23 4.00
CA LEU A 1107 14.44 -26.24 4.63
C LEU A 1107 13.05 -26.20 3.96
N GLN A 1108 12.97 -26.38 2.65
CA GLN A 1108 11.69 -26.44 1.93
C GLN A 1108 10.85 -27.66 2.37
N GLN A 1109 11.49 -28.73 2.87
CA GLN A 1109 10.84 -29.92 3.44
C GLN A 1109 10.62 -29.83 4.96
N GLU A 1110 10.73 -28.63 5.54
CA GLU A 1110 10.56 -28.37 6.97
C GLU A 1110 11.52 -29.18 7.87
N LYS A 1111 12.66 -29.63 7.33
CA LYS A 1111 13.70 -30.32 8.09
C LYS A 1111 14.49 -29.33 8.93
N LYS A 1112 14.82 -29.73 10.15
CA LYS A 1112 15.62 -28.96 11.11
C LYS A 1112 16.89 -29.73 11.45
N VAL A 1113 17.93 -29.01 11.86
CA VAL A 1113 19.23 -29.56 12.30
C VAL A 1113 19.08 -30.65 13.36
N GLU A 1114 18.10 -30.50 14.25
CA GLU A 1114 17.83 -31.42 15.35
C GLU A 1114 17.25 -32.77 14.89
N ASN A 1115 16.63 -32.81 13.70
CA ASN A 1115 15.79 -33.92 13.25
C ASN A 1115 16.25 -34.56 11.93
N ASP A 1116 17.32 -34.05 11.31
CA ASP A 1116 17.83 -34.54 10.02
C ASP A 1116 19.36 -34.54 10.04
N GLU A 1117 19.96 -35.73 9.93
CA GLU A 1117 21.42 -35.94 10.01
C GLU A 1117 22.16 -35.23 8.87
N ILE A 1118 21.62 -35.29 7.65
CA ILE A 1118 22.21 -34.61 6.48
C ILE A 1118 22.22 -33.10 6.70
N MET A 1119 21.12 -32.53 7.21
CA MET A 1119 21.02 -31.10 7.54
C MET A 1119 22.07 -30.69 8.58
N HIS A 1120 22.30 -31.52 9.60
CA HIS A 1120 23.34 -31.28 10.61
C HIS A 1120 24.72 -31.17 9.98
N GLU A 1121 25.03 -32.10 9.08
CA GLU A 1121 26.32 -32.17 8.40
C GLU A 1121 26.54 -31.04 7.38
N ILE A 1122 25.51 -30.65 6.62
CA ILE A 1122 25.56 -29.49 5.73
C ILE A 1122 25.90 -28.23 6.52
N MET A 1123 25.22 -28.01 7.65
CA MET A 1123 25.48 -26.83 8.49
C MET A 1123 26.88 -26.85 9.11
N ARG A 1124 27.44 -28.03 9.38
CA ARG A 1124 28.81 -28.20 9.86
C ARG A 1124 29.84 -27.78 8.80
N ILE A 1125 29.70 -28.22 7.55
CA ILE A 1125 30.61 -27.81 6.47
C ILE A 1125 30.48 -26.31 6.16
N LEU A 1126 29.26 -25.78 6.05
CA LEU A 1126 29.03 -24.33 5.88
C LEU A 1126 29.63 -23.51 7.04
N GLY A 1127 29.64 -24.06 8.26
CA GLY A 1127 30.31 -23.47 9.41
C GLY A 1127 31.84 -23.39 9.27
N PHE A 1128 32.47 -24.36 8.58
CA PHE A 1128 33.91 -24.40 8.40
C PHE A 1128 34.44 -23.33 7.44
N ASP A 1129 33.64 -22.86 6.49
CA ASP A 1129 34.01 -21.79 5.56
C ASP A 1129 34.39 -20.46 6.26
N SER A 1130 33.88 -20.27 7.48
CA SER A 1130 34.17 -19.12 8.32
C SER A 1130 35.50 -19.18 9.07
N SER A 1131 36.16 -20.34 9.07
CA SER A 1131 37.40 -20.55 9.82
C SER A 1131 38.57 -19.76 9.23
N GLU A 1132 39.41 -19.18 10.10
CA GLU A 1132 40.54 -18.35 9.68
C GLU A 1132 41.72 -19.18 9.10
N GLN A 1133 41.78 -20.48 9.40
CA GLN A 1133 42.94 -21.33 9.10
C GLN A 1133 42.62 -22.57 8.24
N GLY A 1134 41.43 -22.63 7.62
CA GLY A 1134 41.07 -23.70 6.67
C GLY A 1134 40.22 -24.84 7.25
N TRP A 1135 39.90 -25.82 6.42
CA TRP A 1135 38.97 -26.91 6.76
C TRP A 1135 39.33 -28.21 6.04
N VAL A 1136 38.92 -29.34 6.60
CA VAL A 1136 39.22 -30.68 6.09
C VAL A 1136 38.03 -31.62 6.26
N VAL A 1137 37.75 -32.43 5.24
CA VAL A 1137 36.86 -33.58 5.24
C VAL A 1137 37.59 -34.76 4.62
N MET A 1138 37.71 -35.87 5.35
CA MET A 1138 38.39 -37.08 4.92
C MET A 1138 37.43 -38.27 4.95
N SER A 1139 37.38 -39.02 3.85
CA SER A 1139 36.52 -40.17 3.64
C SER A 1139 37.30 -41.32 2.99
N ARG A 1140 36.73 -42.53 2.97
CA ARG A 1140 37.30 -43.70 2.29
C ARG A 1140 36.23 -44.44 1.51
N GLY A 1141 36.41 -44.54 0.20
CA GLY A 1141 35.48 -45.27 -0.67
C GLY A 1141 34.03 -44.82 -0.48
N THR A 1142 33.11 -45.78 -0.42
CA THR A 1142 31.66 -45.54 -0.23
C THR A 1142 31.24 -45.56 1.26
N GLU A 1143 32.19 -45.46 2.19
CA GLU A 1143 31.89 -45.47 3.63
C GLU A 1143 31.12 -44.19 4.03
N THR A 1144 30.09 -44.34 4.87
CA THR A 1144 29.32 -43.20 5.39
C THR A 1144 30.08 -42.39 6.44
N MET A 1145 31.13 -42.96 7.01
CA MET A 1145 31.96 -42.31 8.02
C MET A 1145 32.93 -41.31 7.36
N MET A 1146 32.92 -40.06 7.81
CA MET A 1146 33.85 -39.03 7.36
C MET A 1146 34.42 -38.27 8.55
N ALA A 1147 35.75 -38.28 8.68
CA ALA A 1147 36.45 -37.47 9.66
C ALA A 1147 36.52 -36.03 9.15
N LYS A 1148 36.10 -35.06 9.96
CA LYS A 1148 35.99 -33.66 9.52
C LYS A 1148 36.31 -32.67 10.63
N GLY A 1149 36.85 -31.52 10.28
CA GLY A 1149 37.19 -30.50 11.26
C GLY A 1149 37.74 -29.22 10.67
N LYS A 1150 37.86 -28.21 11.53
CA LYS A 1150 38.57 -26.96 11.23
C LYS A 1150 40.07 -27.22 11.13
N GLY A 1151 40.77 -26.37 10.39
CA GLY A 1151 42.14 -26.58 9.95
C GLY A 1151 43.12 -26.85 11.09
N ASP A 1152 43.06 -26.07 12.17
CA ASP A 1152 43.92 -26.27 13.34
C ASP A 1152 43.61 -27.55 14.11
N THR A 1153 42.33 -27.81 14.35
CA THR A 1153 41.89 -29.01 15.08
C THR A 1153 42.28 -30.27 14.32
N PHE A 1154 42.11 -30.26 13.00
CA PHE A 1154 42.49 -31.38 12.14
C PHE A 1154 44.02 -31.52 12.06
N LEU A 1155 44.76 -30.43 11.94
CA LEU A 1155 46.23 -30.46 11.94
C LEU A 1155 46.79 -30.99 13.27
N ASN A 1156 46.20 -30.62 14.41
CA ASN A 1156 46.55 -31.18 15.71
C ASN A 1156 46.27 -32.68 15.78
N CYS A 1157 45.12 -33.14 15.27
CA CYS A 1157 44.82 -34.57 15.16
C CYS A 1157 45.92 -35.34 14.39
N LEU A 1158 46.42 -34.77 13.28
CA LEU A 1158 47.53 -35.38 12.52
C LEU A 1158 48.86 -35.37 13.29
N ASN A 1159 49.14 -34.30 14.06
CA ASN A 1159 50.38 -34.20 14.84
C ASN A 1159 50.38 -35.14 16.06
N ASP A 1160 49.22 -35.36 16.66
CA ASP A 1160 49.03 -36.13 17.88
C ASP A 1160 48.67 -37.61 17.62
N TYR A 1161 49.06 -38.15 16.46
CA TYR A 1161 48.77 -39.53 16.07
C TYR A 1161 49.13 -40.56 17.15
N ASP A 1162 50.26 -40.38 17.84
CA ASP A 1162 50.68 -41.26 18.93
C ASP A 1162 49.67 -41.39 20.07
N GLN A 1163 48.79 -40.40 20.27
CA GLN A 1163 47.77 -40.39 21.33
C GLN A 1163 46.53 -41.23 21.00
N TRP A 1164 46.27 -41.48 19.71
CA TRP A 1164 45.08 -42.20 19.25
C TRP A 1164 45.38 -43.41 18.37
N LYS A 1165 46.67 -43.74 18.13
CA LYS A 1165 47.10 -44.90 17.34
C LYS A 1165 46.49 -46.23 17.80
N ASP A 1166 46.41 -46.47 19.11
CA ASP A 1166 45.87 -47.73 19.65
C ASP A 1166 44.37 -47.86 19.31
N LYS A 1167 43.64 -46.74 19.34
CA LYS A 1167 42.23 -46.69 18.92
C LYS A 1167 42.07 -46.85 17.41
N ALA A 1168 43.04 -46.39 16.61
CA ALA A 1168 43.01 -46.58 15.16
C ALA A 1168 43.16 -48.06 14.77
N GLU A 1169 43.95 -48.83 15.52
CA GLU A 1169 44.07 -50.29 15.34
C GLU A 1169 42.78 -51.02 15.72
N GLU A 1170 42.06 -50.54 16.74
CA GLU A 1170 40.83 -51.17 17.24
C GLU A 1170 39.61 -50.97 16.31
N LYS A 1171 39.32 -49.72 15.92
CA LYS A 1171 38.08 -49.35 15.22
C LYS A 1171 38.30 -48.71 13.83
N GLY A 1172 39.54 -48.65 13.37
CA GLY A 1172 39.92 -48.04 12.09
C GLY A 1172 40.32 -46.57 12.20
N VAL A 1173 41.03 -46.09 11.17
CA VAL A 1173 41.66 -44.75 11.14
C VAL A 1173 40.61 -43.62 11.16
N LEU A 1174 39.60 -43.64 10.28
CA LEU A 1174 38.62 -42.55 10.20
C LEU A 1174 37.77 -42.41 11.48
N PRO A 1175 37.21 -43.48 12.07
CA PRO A 1175 36.49 -43.37 13.34
C PRO A 1175 37.37 -42.93 14.51
N ALA A 1176 38.65 -43.30 14.52
CA ALA A 1176 39.59 -42.86 15.56
C ALA A 1176 39.93 -41.37 15.43
N MET A 1177 40.12 -40.89 14.20
CA MET A 1177 40.33 -39.46 13.93
C MET A 1177 39.11 -38.63 14.31
N ASP A 1178 37.90 -39.04 13.91
CA ASP A 1178 36.69 -38.27 14.20
C ASP A 1178 36.43 -38.16 15.71
N ASP A 1179 36.56 -39.26 16.46
CA ASP A 1179 36.44 -39.23 17.93
C ASP A 1179 37.50 -38.34 18.59
N TYR A 1180 38.73 -38.33 18.09
CA TYR A 1180 39.79 -37.47 18.60
C TYR A 1180 39.46 -35.99 18.34
N ILE A 1181 39.05 -35.66 17.11
CA ILE A 1181 38.67 -34.30 16.72
C ILE A 1181 37.47 -33.80 17.53
N GLN A 1182 36.46 -34.63 17.76
CA GLN A 1182 35.32 -34.30 18.63
C GLN A 1182 35.77 -34.06 20.08
N GLY A 1183 36.73 -34.85 20.59
CA GLY A 1183 37.30 -34.69 21.93
C GLY A 1183 38.11 -33.40 22.13
N LEU A 1184 38.60 -32.78 21.05
CA LEU A 1184 39.33 -31.49 21.11
C LEU A 1184 38.39 -30.27 21.16
N GLN A 1185 37.07 -30.46 21.06
CA GLN A 1185 36.12 -29.34 21.06
C GLN A 1185 36.00 -28.73 22.47
N THR A 1186 36.28 -27.43 22.59
CA THR A 1186 36.14 -26.71 23.86
C THR A 1186 34.70 -26.21 24.07
N PRO A 1187 34.18 -26.13 25.32
CA PRO A 1187 32.85 -25.58 25.62
C PRO A 1187 32.69 -24.09 25.31
N HIS A 1188 33.78 -23.39 24.98
CA HIS A 1188 33.88 -21.95 24.77
C HIS A 1188 34.41 -21.64 23.35
N HIS A 1189 33.72 -22.13 22.32
CA HIS A 1189 34.02 -21.78 20.93
C HIS A 1189 32.99 -20.79 20.38
N CYS A 1190 33.44 -19.86 19.53
CA CYS A 1190 32.59 -18.96 18.77
C CYS A 1190 32.58 -19.41 17.31
N ASN A 1191 31.46 -19.98 16.86
CA ASN A 1191 31.28 -20.37 15.47
C ASN A 1191 30.55 -19.28 14.71
N ARG A 1192 31.15 -18.84 13.61
CA ARG A 1192 30.54 -17.85 12.73
C ARG A 1192 29.88 -18.58 11.58
N LEU A 1193 28.56 -18.65 11.56
CA LEU A 1193 27.84 -19.17 10.41
C LEU A 1193 27.40 -18.00 9.53
N ILE A 1194 27.88 -17.98 8.28
CA ILE A 1194 27.41 -17.01 7.28
C ILE A 1194 26.37 -17.73 6.42
N LEU A 1195 25.10 -17.38 6.61
CA LEU A 1195 24.03 -17.87 5.75
C LEU A 1195 23.78 -16.85 4.63
N PRO A 1196 23.64 -17.31 3.37
CA PRO A 1196 23.31 -16.41 2.27
C PRO A 1196 21.95 -15.74 2.51
N GLY A 1197 21.85 -14.43 2.23
CA GLY A 1197 20.61 -13.67 2.45
C GLY A 1197 19.44 -14.27 1.67
N THR A 1198 18.34 -14.60 2.38
CA THR A 1198 17.17 -15.27 1.79
C THR A 1198 15.85 -14.61 2.17
N ASN A 1199 14.89 -14.73 1.25
CA ASN A 1199 13.48 -14.33 1.39
C ASN A 1199 12.80 -14.99 2.59
N GLY A 1200 12.79 -14.33 3.73
CA GLY A 1200 11.85 -14.58 4.84
C GLY A 1200 11.89 -15.97 5.50
N ARG A 1201 12.81 -16.85 5.11
CA ARG A 1201 12.98 -18.22 5.66
C ARG A 1201 14.33 -18.44 6.32
N ILE A 1202 15.05 -17.39 6.74
CA ILE A 1202 16.14 -17.57 7.69
C ILE A 1202 15.48 -17.91 9.03
N PRO A 1203 15.72 -19.09 9.62
CA PRO A 1203 15.14 -19.44 10.91
C PRO A 1203 15.48 -18.37 11.94
N ASP A 1204 14.49 -17.89 12.71
CA ASP A 1204 14.71 -16.90 13.78
C ASP A 1204 15.65 -17.41 14.87
N LYS A 1205 15.83 -18.74 14.94
CA LYS A 1205 16.79 -19.43 15.80
C LYS A 1205 17.53 -20.47 14.99
N VAL A 1206 18.85 -20.39 14.98
CA VAL A 1206 19.76 -21.45 14.52
C VAL A 1206 20.53 -21.92 15.74
N VAL A 1207 20.68 -23.23 15.91
CA VAL A 1207 21.52 -23.80 16.98
C VAL A 1207 22.90 -24.14 16.41
N CYS A 1208 23.94 -23.89 17.20
CA CYS A 1208 25.30 -24.27 16.83
C CYS A 1208 25.41 -25.79 16.79
N VAL A 1209 25.85 -26.35 15.65
CA VAL A 1209 26.02 -27.80 15.47
C VAL A 1209 27.11 -28.41 16.36
N GLU A 1210 28.04 -27.60 16.88
CA GLU A 1210 29.15 -28.05 17.74
C GLU A 1210 28.78 -28.03 19.24
N CYS A 1211 28.05 -27.02 19.75
CA CYS A 1211 27.69 -26.93 21.18
C CYS A 1211 26.18 -26.94 21.51
N GLY A 1212 25.30 -27.01 20.50
CA GLY A 1212 23.85 -26.98 20.68
C GLY A 1212 23.26 -25.66 21.19
N ARG A 1213 24.09 -24.63 21.42
CA ARG A 1213 23.64 -23.32 21.91
C ARG A 1213 22.95 -22.53 20.80
N PRO A 1214 21.92 -21.72 21.11
CA PRO A 1214 21.32 -20.82 20.13
C PRO A 1214 22.37 -19.80 19.67
N MET A 1215 22.50 -19.64 18.35
CA MET A 1215 23.38 -18.67 17.73
C MET A 1215 22.69 -17.30 17.68
N GLU A 1216 23.44 -16.24 17.97
CA GLU A 1216 22.97 -14.86 17.85
C GLU A 1216 22.99 -14.41 16.38
N LYS A 1217 21.92 -13.74 15.95
CA LYS A 1217 21.79 -13.20 14.59
C LYS A 1217 22.38 -11.79 14.52
N PHE A 1218 23.42 -11.61 13.71
CA PHE A 1218 24.01 -10.30 13.43
C PHE A 1218 23.91 -9.96 11.94
N TYR A 1219 23.62 -8.69 11.62
CA TYR A 1219 23.73 -8.17 10.26
C TYR A 1219 25.13 -7.59 10.08
N MET A 1220 25.90 -8.17 9.16
CA MET A 1220 27.22 -7.65 8.82
C MET A 1220 27.14 -6.78 7.58
N TYR A 1221 27.41 -5.48 7.76
CA TYR A 1221 27.64 -4.57 6.64
C TYR A 1221 29.13 -4.62 6.29
N ARG A 1222 29.45 -5.09 5.09
CA ARG A 1222 30.82 -5.11 4.57
C ARG A 1222 30.90 -4.12 3.41
N CYS A 1223 31.80 -3.15 3.52
CA CYS A 1223 32.20 -2.33 2.38
C CYS A 1223 33.15 -3.16 1.53
N CYS A 1224 32.71 -3.61 0.36
CA CYS A 1224 33.55 -4.33 -0.58
C CYS A 1224 34.11 -3.33 -1.59
N THR A 1225 35.43 -3.27 -1.70
CA THR A 1225 36.12 -2.69 -2.84
C THR A 1225 36.41 -3.83 -3.80
N ASP A 1226 35.41 -4.19 -4.61
CA ASP A 1226 35.70 -4.90 -5.86
C ASP A 1226 35.82 -3.86 -6.97
#